data_AF-A0AAW2SB10-F1
#
_entry.id   AF-A0AAW2SB10-F1
#
_cell.length_a   1.000
_cell.length_b   1.000
_cell.length_c   1.000
_cell.angle_alpha   90.00
_cell.angle_beta   90.00
_cell.angle_gamma   90.00
#
_symmetry.space_group_name_H-M   'P 1'
#
loop_
_entity.id
_entity.type
_entity.pdbx_description
1 polymer ?
#
loop_
_entity_poly.entity_id
_entity_poly.type
_entity_poly.pdbx_seq_one_letter_code
_entity_poly.pdbx_strand_id
1 'polypeptide(L)'
;MSVVCEIWFAFSWVLDQLPKLCPVKRVTDLSVLKERFESSEPNLRNPKKLSDLPGIDVFVSTADPDKEPPLVTANTILSILAVDYPVEKAACYLSDDGGSLVTFEALAEAASFARVWVPFCRKHKIEPRNPEAYFGQKRDPLKNKNSIRRRSDAYNAQTEIRAKKKQVELGVNPSEPIKVAKATWMADGSHWHGTWSSAEDGHSRGDHEGIIQIMLVPASAEPVFGNEVDEENLIDTTDVDVRLPMLVYVSREKRPGFDHNKKAGAMNALVRASAIMSNGAFILNLDCDHYIYNSLAMREGMCFMLDRGGDKICYVQFPQRFEGFDPNDRYANHNTVFFDVNMRALDGLQGPMYVGTGCIFRRVALYGFSPPRATEHHGWFGRQKIRKLLRKSKEKKKDEEDDEMLLPINGNQYEDDDAARASLAKQFGNSTSLIDSIAVAEFGGRLLHELRGKGCLGRPAGSLAVQREPLDASALAEAVSVITCFYEDKTEWGKRVGWIYGSVTEDVVTGYRMHNRGWRSVYCVTKRDAFRGTAPINLTDRLNQVLRWATGSVEIFFSRNNALCASPRMKFLQRVAYFNVGIYPFTSIFLLVYCVLPALSLFSGKFIVQTLDVTFGITLHDWWRNEQFWLIGGTSAHPAAVIQGLLKVIAGIDISFTLTSKSSATEMEKTSSPSYTSSDGQH
;
A
#
# COMPACT_ATOMS: atom_id res chain seq x y z
N MET A 1 19.59 39.41 4.62
CA MET A 1 19.30 38.16 3.88
C MET A 1 20.11 36.99 4.38
N SER A 2 21.46 37.03 4.39
CA SER A 2 22.30 35.93 4.91
C SER A 2 21.89 35.47 6.33
N VAL A 3 21.86 36.39 7.32
CA VAL A 3 21.46 36.06 8.71
C VAL A 3 20.05 35.47 8.80
N VAL A 4 19.11 35.91 7.96
CA VAL A 4 17.74 35.38 7.94
C VAL A 4 17.72 33.93 7.42
N CYS A 5 18.52 33.63 6.39
CA CYS A 5 18.65 32.26 5.89
C CYS A 5 19.30 31.34 6.93
N GLU A 6 20.36 31.81 7.60
CA GLU A 6 21.03 31.06 8.69
C GLU A 6 20.08 30.77 9.87
N ILE A 7 19.29 31.75 10.30
CA ILE A 7 18.28 31.54 11.35
C ILE A 7 17.25 30.49 10.91
N TRP A 8 16.81 30.53 9.65
CA TRP A 8 15.90 29.52 9.12
C TRP A 8 16.53 28.13 9.05
N PHE A 9 17.78 28.01 8.59
CA PHE A 9 18.47 26.73 8.55
C PHE A 9 18.71 26.17 9.95
N ALA A 10 19.10 27.00 10.92
CA ALA A 10 19.21 26.58 12.31
C ALA A 10 17.87 26.08 12.86
N PHE A 11 16.77 26.81 12.59
CA PHE A 11 15.43 26.37 12.99
C PHE A 11 15.01 25.05 12.33
N SER A 12 15.17 24.94 11.01
CA SER A 12 14.86 23.74 10.23
C SER A 12 15.67 22.52 10.71
N TRP A 13 16.97 22.72 10.95
CA TRP A 13 17.86 21.70 11.48
C TRP A 13 17.44 21.26 12.89
N VAL A 14 17.12 22.19 13.80
CA VAL A 14 16.63 21.83 15.14
C VAL A 14 15.33 21.04 15.06
N LEU A 15 14.37 21.46 14.23
CA LEU A 15 13.11 20.73 14.02
C LEU A 15 13.34 19.31 13.50
N ASP A 16 14.30 19.12 12.60
CA ASP A 16 14.66 17.83 12.05
C ASP A 16 15.40 16.94 13.08
N GLN A 17 16.26 17.50 13.92
CA GLN A 17 17.04 16.73 14.90
C GLN A 17 16.25 16.35 16.15
N LEU A 18 15.30 17.17 16.62
CA LEU A 18 14.55 16.91 17.85
C LEU A 18 13.82 15.55 17.87
N PRO A 19 13.16 15.08 16.78
CA PRO A 19 12.57 13.75 16.74
C PRO A 19 13.57 12.60 16.82
N LYS A 20 14.87 12.86 16.57
CA LYS A 20 15.93 11.85 16.54
C LYS A 20 16.48 11.45 17.89
N LEU A 21 16.05 12.12 18.97
CA LEU A 21 16.66 12.01 20.31
C LEU A 21 16.45 10.67 21.01
N CYS A 22 15.45 9.87 20.62
CA CYS A 22 15.08 8.64 21.33
C CYS A 22 14.99 7.43 20.38
N PRO A 23 16.07 7.00 19.71
CA PRO A 23 16.01 5.84 18.84
C PRO A 23 15.74 4.56 19.62
N VAL A 24 14.85 3.72 19.08
CA VAL A 24 14.53 2.41 19.66
C VAL A 24 14.81 1.33 18.63
N LYS A 25 15.41 0.23 19.08
CA LYS A 25 15.56 -0.99 18.30
C LYS A 25 14.60 -2.03 18.82
N ARG A 26 13.85 -2.66 17.92
CA ARG A 26 12.94 -3.77 18.21
C ARG A 26 13.44 -5.04 17.53
N VAL A 27 13.11 -6.18 18.11
CA VAL A 27 13.41 -7.51 17.59
C VAL A 27 12.15 -8.36 17.71
N THR A 28 11.93 -9.21 16.72
CA THR A 28 10.82 -10.16 16.63
C THR A 28 11.29 -11.53 17.12
N ASP A 29 10.40 -12.25 17.81
CA ASP A 29 10.64 -13.64 18.21
C ASP A 29 9.51 -14.52 17.68
N LEU A 30 9.79 -15.17 16.55
CA LEU A 30 8.84 -16.04 15.86
C LEU A 30 8.56 -17.34 16.62
N SER A 31 9.47 -17.77 17.50
CA SER A 31 9.29 -19.00 18.27
C SER A 31 8.16 -18.85 19.29
N VAL A 32 8.13 -17.70 19.99
CA VAL A 32 7.07 -17.35 20.94
C VAL A 32 5.72 -17.16 20.25
N LEU A 33 5.71 -16.57 19.04
CA LEU A 33 4.49 -16.45 18.24
C LEU A 33 3.94 -17.85 17.91
N LYS A 34 4.80 -18.73 17.40
CA LYS A 34 4.43 -20.10 17.02
C LYS A 34 3.92 -20.89 18.23
N GLU A 35 4.62 -20.84 19.36
CA GLU A 35 4.21 -21.54 20.59
C GLU A 35 2.80 -21.12 21.05
N ARG A 36 2.49 -19.83 20.98
CA ARG A 36 1.21 -19.28 21.47
C ARG A 36 0.03 -19.50 20.53
N PHE A 37 0.25 -19.40 19.22
CA PHE A 37 -0.84 -19.36 18.24
C PHE A 37 -0.90 -20.60 17.33
N GLU A 38 0.14 -21.43 17.32
CA GLU A 38 0.32 -22.55 16.38
C GLU A 38 0.88 -23.79 17.08
N SER A 39 0.39 -24.07 18.30
CA SER A 39 0.81 -25.25 19.06
C SER A 39 0.62 -26.54 18.26
N SER A 40 1.68 -27.35 18.21
CA SER A 40 1.77 -28.60 17.46
C SER A 40 1.05 -29.79 18.13
N GLU A 41 0.72 -29.66 19.42
CA GLU A 41 0.02 -30.70 20.18
C GLU A 41 -1.47 -30.39 20.31
N PRO A 42 -2.35 -31.38 20.13
CA PRO A 42 -3.77 -31.21 20.35
C PRO A 42 -3.99 -30.91 21.84
N ASN A 43 -4.60 -29.77 22.13
CA ASN A 43 -4.96 -29.40 23.49
C ASN A 43 -6.49 -29.21 23.60
N LEU A 44 -7.02 -29.21 24.82
CA LEU A 44 -8.46 -29.01 25.09
C LEU A 44 -9.06 -27.76 24.42
N ARG A 45 -8.23 -26.77 24.05
CA ARG A 45 -8.63 -25.50 23.43
C ARG A 45 -8.54 -25.52 21.89
N ASN A 46 -7.76 -26.43 21.29
CA ASN A 46 -7.55 -26.57 19.85
C ASN A 46 -7.38 -28.05 19.47
N PRO A 47 -8.46 -28.85 19.51
CA PRO A 47 -8.40 -30.27 19.19
C PRO A 47 -8.06 -30.55 17.72
N LYS A 48 -8.32 -29.59 16.82
CA LYS A 48 -8.15 -29.70 15.36
C LYS A 48 -6.79 -29.20 14.84
N LYS A 49 -5.88 -28.75 15.73
CA LYS A 49 -4.56 -28.20 15.36
C LYS A 49 -4.60 -27.04 14.36
N LEU A 50 -5.68 -26.26 14.33
CA LEU A 50 -5.80 -25.11 13.43
C LEU A 50 -5.07 -23.90 14.01
N SER A 51 -4.54 -23.03 13.16
CA SER A 51 -3.86 -21.82 13.63
C SER A 51 -4.84 -20.84 14.29
N ASP A 52 -4.47 -20.31 15.45
CA ASP A 52 -5.19 -19.22 16.14
C ASP A 52 -4.67 -17.83 15.70
N LEU A 53 -3.86 -17.77 14.64
CA LEU A 53 -3.46 -16.52 14.01
C LEU A 53 -4.65 -15.83 13.33
N PRO A 54 -4.68 -14.49 13.34
CA PRO A 54 -5.75 -13.72 12.71
C PRO A 54 -5.65 -13.77 11.18
N GLY A 55 -6.78 -13.57 10.51
CA GLY A 55 -6.81 -13.38 9.05
C GLY A 55 -6.06 -12.11 8.63
N ILE A 56 -5.34 -12.19 7.51
CA ILE A 56 -4.63 -11.06 6.88
C ILE A 56 -5.01 -10.96 5.40
N ASP A 57 -5.46 -9.76 5.01
CA ASP A 57 -5.74 -9.45 3.61
C ASP A 57 -4.58 -8.67 3.02
N VAL A 58 -4.08 -9.09 1.86
CA VAL A 58 -2.96 -8.45 1.16
C VAL A 58 -3.49 -7.71 -0.05
N PHE A 59 -3.34 -6.40 -0.06
CA PHE A 59 -3.81 -5.53 -1.13
C PHE A 59 -2.66 -5.12 -2.02
N VAL A 60 -2.82 -5.36 -3.31
CA VAL A 60 -1.94 -4.88 -4.37
C VAL A 60 -2.76 -3.97 -5.27
N SER A 61 -2.26 -2.78 -5.57
CA SER A 61 -2.89 -1.86 -6.52
C SER A 61 -2.01 -1.67 -7.75
N THR A 62 -2.60 -1.76 -8.94
CA THR A 62 -1.96 -1.39 -10.21
C THR A 62 -2.82 -0.37 -10.94
N ALA A 63 -2.16 0.61 -11.57
CA ALA A 63 -2.83 1.70 -12.27
C ALA A 63 -3.02 1.43 -13.76
N ASP A 64 -2.03 0.81 -14.42
CA ASP A 64 -1.97 0.69 -15.88
C ASP A 64 -0.92 -0.33 -16.35
N PRO A 65 -1.26 -1.30 -17.23
CA PRO A 65 -0.33 -2.35 -17.68
C PRO A 65 0.81 -1.85 -18.58
N ASP A 66 0.71 -0.65 -19.17
CA ASP A 66 1.81 -0.09 -19.96
C ASP A 66 2.84 0.62 -19.10
N LYS A 67 2.42 1.22 -17.97
CA LYS A 67 3.33 1.86 -17.02
C LYS A 67 3.88 0.88 -15.98
N GLU A 68 3.08 -0.12 -15.63
CA GLU A 68 3.37 -1.15 -14.64
C GLU A 68 3.22 -2.52 -15.31
N PRO A 69 4.32 -3.12 -15.80
CA PRO A 69 4.24 -4.34 -16.60
C PRO A 69 3.51 -5.47 -15.86
N PRO A 70 2.54 -6.16 -16.50
CA PRO A 70 1.75 -7.22 -15.86
C PRO A 70 2.60 -8.35 -15.27
N LEU A 71 3.78 -8.61 -15.85
CA LEU A 71 4.72 -9.61 -15.33
C LEU A 71 5.25 -9.23 -13.94
N VAL A 72 5.56 -7.95 -13.69
CA VAL A 72 6.01 -7.46 -12.38
C VAL A 72 4.90 -7.66 -11.36
N THR A 73 3.66 -7.29 -11.72
CA THR A 73 2.48 -7.53 -10.89
C THR A 73 2.27 -9.01 -10.60
N ALA A 74 2.36 -9.88 -11.61
CA ALA A 74 2.25 -11.33 -11.46
C ALA A 74 3.31 -11.89 -10.51
N ASN A 75 4.57 -11.45 -10.61
CA ASN A 75 5.65 -11.88 -9.72
C ASN A 75 5.44 -11.42 -8.27
N THR A 76 4.90 -10.21 -8.07
CA THR A 76 4.47 -9.74 -6.76
C THR A 76 3.37 -10.63 -6.18
N ILE A 77 2.33 -10.95 -6.96
CA ILE A 77 1.24 -11.85 -6.53
C ILE A 77 1.77 -13.25 -6.19
N LEU A 78 2.64 -13.83 -7.02
CA LEU A 78 3.26 -15.14 -6.76
C LEU A 78 4.06 -15.14 -5.45
N SER A 79 4.77 -14.04 -5.14
CA SER A 79 5.48 -13.91 -3.87
C SER A 79 4.52 -13.87 -2.67
N ILE A 80 3.32 -13.31 -2.83
CA ILE A 80 2.28 -13.23 -1.80
C ILE A 80 1.61 -14.58 -1.58
N LEU A 81 1.31 -15.33 -2.66
CA LEU A 81 0.71 -16.66 -2.54
C LEU A 81 1.65 -17.69 -1.90
N ALA A 82 2.96 -17.46 -1.97
CA ALA A 82 4.02 -18.32 -1.45
C ALA A 82 4.52 -17.94 -0.04
N VAL A 83 3.77 -17.12 0.71
CA VAL A 83 4.16 -16.71 2.07
C VAL A 83 4.11 -17.88 3.05
N ASP A 84 4.91 -17.79 4.13
CA ASP A 84 4.78 -18.69 5.27
C ASP A 84 3.77 -18.07 6.26
N TYR A 85 2.49 -18.29 5.98
CA TYR A 85 1.35 -17.96 6.83
C TYR A 85 0.27 -19.04 6.63
N PRO A 86 -0.62 -19.30 7.62
CA PRO A 86 -1.70 -20.27 7.41
C PRO A 86 -2.55 -19.92 6.18
N VAL A 87 -2.68 -20.88 5.27
CA VAL A 87 -3.24 -20.66 3.92
C VAL A 87 -4.68 -20.16 3.99
N GLU A 88 -5.47 -20.70 4.92
CA GLU A 88 -6.86 -20.33 5.16
C GLU A 88 -7.03 -18.95 5.82
N LYS A 89 -5.94 -18.35 6.32
CA LYS A 89 -5.92 -17.02 6.96
C LYS A 89 -5.39 -15.93 6.04
N ALA A 90 -4.73 -16.27 4.94
CA ALA A 90 -4.22 -15.31 3.97
C ALA A 90 -5.18 -15.17 2.78
N ALA A 91 -5.44 -13.92 2.38
CA ALA A 91 -6.17 -13.61 1.16
C ALA A 91 -5.46 -12.51 0.39
N CYS A 92 -5.36 -12.64 -0.93
CA CYS A 92 -4.72 -11.67 -1.81
C CYS A 92 -5.76 -11.00 -2.70
N TYR A 93 -5.71 -9.68 -2.78
CA TYR A 93 -6.57 -8.85 -3.61
C TYR A 93 -5.72 -7.98 -4.52
N LEU A 94 -5.94 -8.10 -5.84
CA LEU A 94 -5.40 -7.17 -6.83
C LEU A 94 -6.50 -6.17 -7.21
N SER A 95 -6.28 -4.88 -6.93
CA SER A 95 -7.07 -3.80 -7.50
C SER A 95 -6.42 -3.31 -8.79
N ASP A 96 -7.12 -3.48 -9.91
CA ASP A 96 -6.74 -2.96 -11.21
C ASP A 96 -7.52 -1.67 -11.50
N ASP A 97 -6.85 -0.53 -11.35
CA ASP A 97 -7.43 0.78 -11.62
C ASP A 97 -7.57 1.06 -13.13
N GLY A 98 -6.94 0.26 -13.99
CA GLY A 98 -7.13 0.32 -15.44
C GLY A 98 -8.30 -0.53 -15.93
N GLY A 99 -8.73 -1.53 -15.16
CA GLY A 99 -9.72 -2.54 -15.57
C GLY A 99 -9.28 -3.32 -16.82
N SER A 100 -7.97 -3.52 -17.01
CA SER A 100 -7.42 -4.04 -18.26
C SER A 100 -7.50 -5.56 -18.35
N LEU A 101 -7.99 -6.06 -19.49
CA LEU A 101 -7.96 -7.50 -19.77
C LEU A 101 -6.52 -8.07 -19.74
N VAL A 102 -5.51 -7.29 -20.13
CA VAL A 102 -4.12 -7.76 -20.12
C VAL A 102 -3.67 -8.09 -18.70
N THR A 103 -4.03 -7.25 -17.73
CA THR A 103 -3.75 -7.48 -16.31
C THR A 103 -4.53 -8.69 -15.80
N PHE A 104 -5.81 -8.81 -16.17
CA PHE A 104 -6.66 -9.93 -15.79
C PHE A 104 -6.12 -11.28 -16.28
N GLU A 105 -5.80 -11.40 -17.57
CA GLU A 105 -5.25 -12.63 -18.17
C GLU A 105 -3.87 -12.96 -17.59
N ALA A 106 -3.02 -11.96 -17.38
CA ALA A 106 -1.73 -12.16 -16.70
C ALA A 106 -1.92 -12.70 -15.27
N LEU A 107 -2.94 -12.24 -14.55
CA LEU A 107 -3.26 -12.76 -13.23
C LEU A 107 -3.82 -14.18 -13.27
N ALA A 108 -4.65 -14.52 -14.27
CA ALA A 108 -5.17 -15.87 -14.47
C ALA A 108 -4.02 -16.87 -14.75
N GLU A 109 -3.08 -16.51 -15.61
CA GLU A 109 -1.86 -17.30 -15.87
C GLU A 109 -0.99 -17.41 -14.61
N ALA A 110 -0.84 -16.32 -13.83
CA ALA A 110 -0.13 -16.36 -12.56
C ALA A 110 -0.81 -17.29 -11.53
N ALA A 111 -2.15 -17.31 -11.47
CA ALA A 111 -2.91 -18.20 -10.60
C ALA A 111 -2.74 -19.67 -11.00
N SER A 112 -2.67 -19.96 -12.31
CA SER A 112 -2.35 -21.28 -12.84
C SER A 112 -0.92 -21.70 -12.44
N PHE A 113 0.07 -20.83 -12.70
CA PHE A 113 1.47 -21.09 -12.36
C PHE A 113 1.71 -21.23 -10.85
N ALA A 114 0.94 -20.51 -10.01
CA ALA A 114 1.02 -20.61 -8.56
C ALA A 114 0.82 -22.04 -8.04
N ARG A 115 0.02 -22.87 -8.72
CA ARG A 115 -0.23 -24.28 -8.36
C ARG A 115 1.04 -25.12 -8.41
N VAL A 116 2.02 -24.74 -9.23
CA VAL A 116 3.33 -25.40 -9.33
C VAL A 116 4.36 -24.67 -8.46
N TRP A 117 4.38 -23.34 -8.53
CA TRP A 117 5.38 -22.51 -7.87
C TRP A 117 5.30 -22.53 -6.34
N VAL A 118 4.08 -22.48 -5.77
CA VAL A 118 3.90 -22.41 -4.31
C VAL A 118 4.33 -23.71 -3.62
N PRO A 119 3.92 -24.91 -4.07
CA PRO A 119 4.44 -26.16 -3.51
C PRO A 119 5.96 -26.28 -3.65
N PHE A 120 6.53 -25.93 -4.81
CA PHE A 120 7.98 -25.91 -5.01
C PHE A 120 8.69 -25.00 -4.00
N CYS A 121 8.17 -23.79 -3.83
CA CYS A 121 8.61 -22.84 -2.82
C CYS A 121 8.62 -23.46 -1.42
N ARG A 122 7.49 -24.05 -0.99
CA ARG A 122 7.33 -24.63 0.34
C ARG A 122 8.26 -25.82 0.57
N LYS A 123 8.36 -26.72 -0.41
CA LYS A 123 9.22 -27.91 -0.35
C LYS A 123 10.69 -27.56 -0.13
N HIS A 124 11.21 -26.66 -0.97
CA HIS A 124 12.63 -26.35 -1.00
C HIS A 124 13.00 -25.16 -0.11
N LYS A 125 12.02 -24.52 0.53
CA LYS A 125 12.19 -23.36 1.42
C LYS A 125 13.04 -22.24 0.78
N ILE A 126 12.83 -22.01 -0.52
CA ILE A 126 13.61 -21.04 -1.29
C ILE A 126 13.26 -19.60 -0.91
N GLU A 127 14.22 -18.69 -1.05
CA GLU A 127 14.00 -17.25 -0.94
C GLU A 127 14.93 -16.48 -1.90
N PRO A 128 14.45 -15.41 -2.58
CA PRO A 128 13.10 -14.83 -2.48
C PRO A 128 12.01 -15.70 -3.14
N ARG A 129 10.75 -15.42 -2.79
CA ARG A 129 9.57 -16.13 -3.34
C ARG A 129 9.09 -15.59 -4.69
N ASN A 130 9.65 -14.46 -5.13
CA ASN A 130 9.43 -13.90 -6.45
C ASN A 130 10.25 -14.72 -7.48
N PRO A 131 9.61 -15.39 -8.46
CA PRO A 131 10.32 -16.26 -9.41
C PRO A 131 11.34 -15.51 -10.27
N GLU A 132 10.99 -14.32 -10.76
CA GLU A 132 11.91 -13.51 -11.57
C GLU A 132 13.11 -13.04 -10.76
N ALA A 133 12.94 -12.63 -9.50
CA ALA A 133 14.05 -12.29 -8.63
C ALA A 133 14.89 -13.52 -8.25
N TYR A 134 14.27 -14.69 -8.10
CA TYR A 134 14.94 -15.95 -7.77
C TYR A 134 15.78 -16.49 -8.94
N PHE A 135 15.22 -16.54 -10.15
CA PHE A 135 15.90 -17.03 -11.36
C PHE A 135 16.71 -15.95 -12.09
N GLY A 136 16.41 -14.68 -11.85
CA GLY A 136 16.99 -13.49 -12.50
C GLY A 136 18.44 -13.19 -12.15
N GLN A 137 19.18 -14.13 -11.56
CA GLN A 137 20.64 -14.16 -11.72
C GLN A 137 20.97 -14.50 -13.20
N LYS A 138 20.89 -13.46 -14.04
CA LYS A 138 21.16 -13.40 -15.50
C LYS A 138 20.08 -13.97 -16.43
N ARG A 139 19.07 -13.16 -16.80
CA ARG A 139 18.50 -13.06 -18.19
C ARG A 139 17.38 -12.01 -18.33
N ASP A 140 17.18 -11.59 -19.59
CA ASP A 140 16.32 -10.47 -20.03
C ASP A 140 14.81 -10.83 -20.11
N PRO A 141 13.87 -10.04 -19.52
CA PRO A 141 12.44 -10.39 -19.38
C PRO A 141 11.53 -10.09 -20.58
N LEU A 142 12.01 -9.43 -21.64
CA LEU A 142 11.15 -8.77 -22.64
C LEU A 142 10.46 -9.68 -23.69
N LYS A 143 10.40 -11.01 -23.50
CA LYS A 143 10.00 -11.93 -24.60
C LYS A 143 8.48 -12.21 -24.73
N ASN A 144 7.64 -11.86 -23.75
CA ASN A 144 6.24 -12.33 -23.71
C ASN A 144 5.13 -11.28 -23.95
N LYS A 145 5.43 -9.98 -24.14
CA LYS A 145 4.39 -8.94 -24.33
C LYS A 145 3.57 -9.11 -25.64
N ASN A 146 4.12 -9.78 -26.66
CA ASN A 146 3.51 -9.86 -28.00
C ASN A 146 2.56 -11.05 -28.24
N SER A 147 2.55 -12.07 -27.38
CA SER A 147 1.77 -13.30 -27.62
C SER A 147 0.28 -13.12 -27.26
N ILE A 148 -0.02 -12.40 -26.19
CA ILE A 148 -1.39 -12.14 -25.71
C ILE A 148 -2.15 -11.24 -26.69
N ARG A 149 -1.52 -10.15 -27.14
CA ARG A 149 -2.09 -9.21 -28.13
C ARG A 149 -2.47 -9.91 -29.44
N ARG A 150 -1.58 -10.76 -29.96
CA ARG A 150 -1.83 -11.53 -31.20
C ARG A 150 -3.02 -12.47 -31.12
N ARG A 151 -3.31 -13.03 -29.93
CA ARG A 151 -4.41 -13.99 -29.72
C ARG A 151 -5.78 -13.30 -29.78
N SER A 152 -5.91 -12.13 -29.14
CA SER A 152 -7.11 -11.30 -29.19
C SER A 152 -7.37 -10.72 -30.58
N ASP A 153 -6.33 -10.19 -31.24
CA ASP A 153 -6.43 -9.68 -32.62
C ASP A 153 -6.89 -10.80 -33.60
N ALA A 154 -6.42 -12.03 -33.40
CA ALA A 154 -6.84 -13.19 -34.20
C ALA A 154 -8.31 -13.57 -33.98
N TYR A 155 -8.83 -13.46 -32.75
CA TYR A 155 -10.23 -13.75 -32.44
C TYR A 155 -11.17 -12.69 -33.06
N ASN A 156 -10.80 -11.42 -32.94
CA ASN A 156 -11.51 -10.29 -33.57
C ASN A 156 -11.56 -10.41 -35.10
N ALA A 157 -10.47 -10.85 -35.73
CA ALA A 157 -10.45 -11.11 -37.17
C ALA A 157 -11.39 -12.28 -37.56
N GLN A 158 -11.47 -13.34 -36.75
CA GLN A 158 -12.36 -14.47 -37.02
C GLN A 158 -13.85 -14.13 -36.87
N THR A 159 -14.21 -13.30 -35.88
CA THR A 159 -15.59 -12.83 -35.69
C THR A 159 -16.00 -11.83 -36.77
N GLU A 160 -15.12 -10.93 -37.20
CA GLU A 160 -15.37 -10.06 -38.38
C GLU A 160 -15.61 -10.88 -39.65
N ILE A 161 -14.84 -11.94 -39.87
CA ILE A 161 -15.03 -12.85 -41.00
C ILE A 161 -16.36 -13.61 -40.89
N ARG A 162 -16.75 -14.07 -39.70
CA ARG A 162 -18.05 -14.74 -39.48
C ARG A 162 -19.24 -13.78 -39.63
N ALA A 163 -19.13 -12.55 -39.15
CA ALA A 163 -20.14 -11.51 -39.30
C ALA A 163 -20.32 -11.11 -40.77
N LYS A 164 -19.21 -10.94 -41.50
CA LYS A 164 -19.22 -10.72 -42.96
C LYS A 164 -19.84 -11.91 -43.71
N LYS A 165 -19.52 -13.15 -43.34
CA LYS A 165 -20.13 -14.35 -43.95
C LYS A 165 -21.64 -14.43 -43.73
N LYS A 166 -22.13 -14.16 -42.51
CA LYS A 166 -23.58 -14.13 -42.21
C LYS A 166 -24.32 -13.03 -42.97
N GLN A 167 -23.70 -11.87 -43.20
CA GLN A 167 -24.31 -10.79 -44.01
C GLN A 167 -24.35 -11.11 -45.50
N VAL A 168 -23.32 -11.79 -46.03
CA VAL A 168 -23.33 -12.30 -47.41
C VAL A 168 -24.42 -13.35 -47.60
N GLU A 169 -24.66 -14.21 -46.59
CA GLU A 169 -25.78 -15.16 -46.57
C GLU A 169 -27.16 -14.49 -46.44
N LEU A 170 -27.24 -13.28 -45.86
CA LEU A 170 -28.48 -12.51 -45.66
C LEU A 170 -28.77 -11.47 -46.77
N GLY A 171 -27.91 -11.35 -47.79
CA GLY A 171 -28.17 -10.56 -49.00
C GLY A 171 -28.17 -9.03 -48.86
N VAL A 172 -27.48 -8.47 -47.86
CA VAL A 172 -27.40 -7.02 -47.64
C VAL A 172 -26.20 -6.40 -48.38
N ASN A 173 -26.42 -5.28 -49.10
CA ASN A 173 -25.42 -4.61 -49.94
C ASN A 173 -24.19 -4.08 -49.15
N PRO A 174 -22.96 -4.16 -49.71
CA PRO A 174 -21.70 -3.88 -49.00
C PRO A 174 -21.26 -2.40 -49.06
N SER A 175 -22.18 -1.44 -48.95
CA SER A 175 -21.87 -0.02 -49.19
C SER A 175 -21.64 0.85 -47.95
N GLU A 176 -21.82 0.31 -46.73
CA GLU A 176 -21.54 1.05 -45.50
C GLU A 176 -20.39 0.41 -44.69
N PRO A 177 -19.37 1.17 -44.26
CA PRO A 177 -18.34 0.66 -43.38
C PRO A 177 -18.98 0.36 -42.01
N ILE A 178 -19.00 -0.93 -41.68
CA ILE A 178 -19.59 -1.43 -40.44
C ILE A 178 -18.79 -0.88 -39.25
N LYS A 179 -19.41 -0.05 -38.40
CA LYS A 179 -18.96 0.12 -37.02
C LYS A 179 -19.45 -1.09 -36.22
N VAL A 180 -18.73 -2.20 -36.28
CA VAL A 180 -18.92 -3.30 -35.33
C VAL A 180 -18.36 -2.79 -34.00
N ALA A 181 -19.18 -2.72 -32.96
CA ALA A 181 -18.66 -2.56 -31.59
C ALA A 181 -17.74 -3.75 -31.33
N LYS A 182 -16.44 -3.51 -31.11
CA LYS A 182 -15.47 -4.58 -30.89
C LYS A 182 -15.67 -5.10 -29.47
N ALA A 183 -16.66 -5.98 -29.32
CA ALA A 183 -16.83 -6.74 -28.09
C ALA A 183 -15.52 -7.45 -27.75
N THR A 184 -15.02 -7.23 -26.53
CA THR A 184 -13.81 -7.88 -26.05
C THR A 184 -14.19 -9.25 -25.51
N TRP A 185 -13.67 -10.31 -26.13
CA TRP A 185 -14.00 -11.70 -25.78
C TRP A 185 -12.94 -12.30 -24.86
N MET A 186 -13.37 -12.93 -23.77
CA MET A 186 -12.52 -13.77 -22.91
C MET A 186 -12.17 -15.09 -23.63
N ALA A 187 -11.16 -15.81 -23.13
CA ALA A 187 -10.73 -17.08 -23.71
C ALA A 187 -11.85 -18.15 -23.77
N ASP A 188 -12.86 -18.03 -22.91
CA ASP A 188 -14.04 -18.88 -22.84
C ASP A 188 -15.18 -18.48 -23.79
N GLY A 189 -15.03 -17.37 -24.53
CA GLY A 189 -16.04 -16.86 -25.46
C GLY A 189 -17.13 -16.01 -24.82
N SER A 190 -16.96 -15.52 -23.59
CA SER A 190 -17.85 -14.52 -22.96
C SER A 190 -17.30 -13.09 -23.08
N HIS A 191 -18.13 -12.08 -22.78
CA HIS A 191 -17.77 -10.66 -22.94
C HIS A 191 -17.00 -10.13 -21.72
N TRP A 192 -15.92 -9.38 -21.95
CA TRP A 192 -15.16 -8.67 -20.93
C TRP A 192 -15.80 -7.31 -20.61
N HIS A 193 -16.13 -7.08 -19.35
CA HIS A 193 -16.80 -5.86 -18.88
C HIS A 193 -15.84 -4.68 -18.64
N GLY A 194 -14.52 -4.89 -18.71
CA GLY A 194 -13.50 -3.87 -18.46
C GLY A 194 -12.99 -3.20 -19.75
N THR A 195 -11.72 -2.78 -19.75
CA THR A 195 -11.12 -1.95 -20.81
C THR A 195 -10.08 -2.67 -21.68
N TRP A 196 -9.88 -2.15 -22.89
CA TRP A 196 -8.83 -2.58 -23.85
C TRP A 196 -8.11 -1.36 -24.48
N SER A 197 -7.11 -1.62 -25.36
CA SER A 197 -6.27 -0.64 -26.05
C SER A 197 -7.01 0.42 -26.90
N SER A 198 -8.31 0.22 -27.16
CA SER A 198 -9.20 1.19 -27.81
C SER A 198 -10.40 1.46 -26.91
N ALA A 199 -10.64 2.74 -26.59
CA ALA A 199 -11.78 3.15 -25.78
C ALA A 199 -13.08 3.01 -26.58
N GLU A 200 -13.95 2.10 -26.17
CA GLU A 200 -15.35 2.03 -26.61
C GLU A 200 -16.26 2.60 -25.51
N ASP A 201 -17.45 3.07 -25.89
CA ASP A 201 -18.43 3.64 -24.94
C ASP A 201 -18.83 2.58 -23.89
N GLY A 202 -18.72 2.93 -22.60
CA GLY A 202 -18.95 2.01 -21.48
C GLY A 202 -17.81 1.01 -21.18
N HIS A 203 -16.71 1.05 -21.94
CA HIS A 203 -15.53 0.18 -21.77
C HIS A 203 -14.21 0.96 -21.79
N SER A 204 -14.25 2.22 -21.35
CA SER A 204 -13.08 3.09 -21.29
C SER A 204 -12.49 3.12 -19.87
N ARG A 205 -11.23 3.56 -19.71
CA ARG A 205 -10.58 3.67 -18.39
C ARG A 205 -11.35 4.54 -17.39
N GLY A 206 -12.16 5.48 -17.86
CA GLY A 206 -12.98 6.36 -17.03
C GLY A 206 -14.46 5.95 -16.96
N ASP A 207 -14.87 4.92 -17.69
CA ASP A 207 -16.25 4.49 -17.81
C ASP A 207 -16.31 2.98 -18.06
N HIS A 208 -16.46 2.20 -16.98
CA HIS A 208 -16.62 0.74 -17.01
C HIS A 208 -17.30 0.24 -15.73
N GLU A 209 -17.92 -0.94 -15.80
CA GLU A 209 -18.56 -1.59 -14.66
C GLU A 209 -17.53 -2.08 -13.62
N GLY A 210 -18.01 -2.28 -12.40
CA GLY A 210 -17.24 -2.94 -11.35
C GLY A 210 -17.15 -4.44 -11.59
N ILE A 211 -15.95 -5.01 -11.46
CA ILE A 211 -15.65 -6.43 -11.72
C ILE A 211 -15.00 -7.00 -10.47
N ILE A 212 -15.55 -8.12 -9.95
CA ILE A 212 -14.89 -8.95 -8.96
C ILE A 212 -14.83 -10.37 -9.50
N GLN A 213 -13.61 -10.93 -9.59
CA GLN A 213 -13.41 -12.32 -9.98
C GLN A 213 -12.56 -13.05 -8.95
N ILE A 214 -13.06 -14.17 -8.47
CA ILE A 214 -12.30 -15.06 -7.58
C ILE A 214 -11.47 -16.00 -8.47
N MET A 215 -10.15 -15.77 -8.52
CA MET A 215 -9.21 -16.55 -9.32
C MET A 215 -8.80 -17.85 -8.60
N LEU A 216 -8.65 -17.76 -7.28
CA LEU A 216 -8.38 -18.90 -6.40
C LEU A 216 -9.38 -18.82 -5.24
N VAL A 217 -10.18 -19.88 -5.08
CA VAL A 217 -11.21 -19.96 -4.03
C VAL A 217 -10.59 -20.07 -2.63
N PRO A 218 -11.33 -19.70 -1.57
CA PRO A 218 -10.87 -19.91 -0.20
C PRO A 218 -10.43 -21.36 0.05
N ALA A 219 -9.26 -21.54 0.63
CA ALA A 219 -8.75 -22.85 1.01
C ALA A 219 -9.63 -23.50 2.09
N SER A 220 -9.74 -24.84 2.04
CA SER A 220 -10.29 -25.66 3.14
C SER A 220 -9.51 -25.42 4.43
N ALA A 221 -10.04 -25.80 5.59
CA ALA A 221 -9.29 -25.73 6.84
C ALA A 221 -8.18 -26.79 6.94
N GLU A 222 -8.43 -27.99 6.42
CA GLU A 222 -7.50 -29.12 6.48
C GLU A 222 -6.46 -29.06 5.35
N PRO A 223 -5.16 -29.30 5.65
CA PRO A 223 -4.09 -29.40 4.66
C PRO A 223 -4.39 -30.44 3.58
N VAL A 224 -4.09 -30.09 2.33
CA VAL A 224 -4.12 -31.04 1.21
C VAL A 224 -2.68 -31.26 0.79
N PHE A 225 -2.20 -32.49 0.89
CA PHE A 225 -0.82 -32.83 0.54
C PHE A 225 -0.72 -33.17 -0.95
N GLY A 226 0.43 -32.86 -1.55
CA GLY A 226 0.73 -33.17 -2.94
C GLY A 226 1.06 -34.65 -3.16
N ASN A 227 1.33 -34.98 -4.42
CA ASN A 227 1.62 -36.34 -4.87
C ASN A 227 3.11 -36.52 -5.20
N GLU A 228 3.52 -37.78 -5.38
CA GLU A 228 4.80 -38.15 -5.97
C GLU A 228 4.90 -37.69 -7.43
N VAL A 229 6.10 -37.76 -8.01
CA VAL A 229 6.34 -37.41 -9.42
C VAL A 229 5.52 -38.34 -10.33
N ASP A 230 4.73 -37.76 -11.23
CA ASP A 230 3.97 -38.47 -12.25
C ASP A 230 4.21 -37.86 -13.65
N GLU A 231 3.52 -38.34 -14.69
CA GLU A 231 3.69 -37.84 -16.06
C GLU A 231 3.26 -36.35 -16.22
N GLU A 232 2.40 -35.84 -15.34
CA GLU A 232 1.90 -34.45 -15.34
C GLU A 232 2.63 -33.54 -14.34
N ASN A 233 3.18 -34.10 -13.25
CA ASN A 233 3.82 -33.42 -12.13
C ASN A 233 5.31 -33.73 -12.06
N LEU A 234 6.12 -32.81 -12.57
CA LEU A 234 7.59 -32.91 -12.60
C LEU A 234 8.27 -32.71 -11.22
N ILE A 235 7.50 -32.37 -10.18
CA ILE A 235 8.02 -32.03 -8.85
C ILE A 235 7.31 -32.90 -7.83
N ASP A 236 8.08 -33.69 -7.08
CA ASP A 236 7.56 -34.41 -5.93
C ASP A 236 7.03 -33.37 -4.93
N THR A 237 5.76 -33.44 -4.55
CA THR A 237 5.12 -32.52 -3.59
C THR A 237 4.55 -33.25 -2.38
N THR A 238 5.00 -34.51 -2.17
CA THR A 238 4.69 -35.30 -0.98
C THR A 238 5.11 -34.52 0.27
N ASP A 239 4.28 -34.58 1.32
CA ASP A 239 4.43 -33.86 2.60
C ASP A 239 4.32 -32.32 2.54
N VAL A 240 3.96 -31.75 1.39
CA VAL A 240 3.77 -30.31 1.24
C VAL A 240 2.29 -29.98 1.05
N ASP A 241 1.80 -29.03 1.83
CA ASP A 241 0.46 -28.47 1.63
C ASP A 241 0.42 -27.74 0.28
N VAL A 242 -0.41 -28.21 -0.64
CA VAL A 242 -0.55 -27.65 -2.00
C VAL A 242 -1.66 -26.60 -2.10
N ARG A 243 -2.41 -26.35 -1.01
CA ARG A 243 -3.46 -25.33 -1.00
C ARG A 243 -2.89 -23.94 -1.27
N LEU A 244 -3.66 -23.12 -1.98
CA LEU A 244 -3.30 -21.74 -2.29
C LEU A 244 -4.16 -20.76 -1.48
N PRO A 245 -3.60 -19.62 -1.06
CA PRO A 245 -4.40 -18.54 -0.51
C PRO A 245 -5.45 -18.06 -1.51
N MET A 246 -6.55 -17.52 -1.01
CA MET A 246 -7.59 -16.93 -1.87
C MET A 246 -6.97 -15.79 -2.70
N LEU A 247 -7.30 -15.71 -3.98
CA LEU A 247 -6.88 -14.64 -4.88
C LEU A 247 -8.10 -14.03 -5.56
N VAL A 248 -8.26 -12.72 -5.41
CA VAL A 248 -9.40 -11.96 -5.93
C VAL A 248 -8.89 -10.82 -6.82
N TYR A 249 -9.38 -10.78 -8.05
CA TYR A 249 -9.24 -9.64 -8.94
C TYR A 249 -10.41 -8.67 -8.68
N VAL A 250 -10.09 -7.39 -8.51
CA VAL A 250 -11.07 -6.32 -8.32
C VAL A 250 -10.76 -5.19 -9.29
N SER A 251 -11.75 -4.79 -10.08
CA SER A 251 -11.75 -3.54 -10.82
C SER A 251 -12.98 -2.77 -10.35
N ARG A 252 -12.80 -1.60 -9.75
CA ARG A 252 -13.92 -0.80 -9.22
C ARG A 252 -14.70 -0.12 -10.35
N GLU A 253 -15.99 0.14 -10.13
CA GLU A 253 -16.77 0.87 -11.13
C GLU A 253 -16.24 2.29 -11.33
N LYS A 254 -16.18 2.74 -12.58
CA LYS A 254 -15.84 4.11 -12.94
C LYS A 254 -16.89 4.64 -13.89
N ARG A 255 -17.35 5.86 -13.67
CA ARG A 255 -18.32 6.56 -14.51
C ARG A 255 -17.88 8.01 -14.73
N PRO A 256 -18.15 8.61 -15.90
CA PRO A 256 -17.89 10.02 -16.13
C PRO A 256 -18.60 10.90 -15.08
N GLY A 257 -17.91 11.91 -14.57
CA GLY A 257 -18.45 12.84 -13.56
C GLY A 257 -18.24 12.43 -12.10
N PHE A 258 -17.70 11.24 -11.85
CA PHE A 258 -17.32 10.80 -10.50
C PHE A 258 -15.80 10.84 -10.32
N ASP A 259 -15.33 11.53 -9.26
CA ASP A 259 -13.91 11.47 -8.88
C ASP A 259 -13.62 10.12 -8.20
N HIS A 260 -12.66 9.40 -8.75
CA HIS A 260 -12.25 8.09 -8.27
C HIS A 260 -11.09 8.15 -7.28
N ASN A 261 -10.55 9.31 -6.90
CA ASN A 261 -9.56 9.43 -5.80
C ASN A 261 -8.29 8.56 -5.99
N LYS A 262 -7.94 8.18 -7.23
CA LYS A 262 -6.71 7.44 -7.59
C LYS A 262 -6.50 6.22 -6.66
N LYS A 263 -5.28 6.01 -6.15
CA LYS A 263 -4.91 4.89 -5.27
C LYS A 263 -5.74 4.84 -3.98
N ALA A 264 -6.04 5.99 -3.35
CA ALA A 264 -6.82 6.02 -2.11
C ALA A 264 -8.21 5.39 -2.29
N GLY A 265 -8.92 5.74 -3.37
CA GLY A 265 -10.22 5.15 -3.67
C GLY A 265 -10.13 3.67 -4.04
N ALA A 266 -9.06 3.24 -4.72
CA ALA A 266 -8.82 1.84 -5.05
C ALA A 266 -8.65 1.00 -3.77
N MET A 267 -7.82 1.50 -2.84
CA MET A 267 -7.60 0.88 -1.53
C MET A 267 -8.88 0.83 -0.69
N ASN A 268 -9.69 1.90 -0.68
CA ASN A 268 -10.95 1.90 0.04
C ASN A 268 -11.99 0.93 -0.54
N ALA A 269 -12.06 0.79 -1.87
CA ALA A 269 -12.89 -0.23 -2.50
C ALA A 269 -12.46 -1.64 -2.07
N LEU A 270 -11.15 -1.93 -2.03
CA LEU A 270 -10.64 -3.20 -1.50
C LEU A 270 -10.97 -3.41 -0.03
N VAL A 271 -10.89 -2.38 0.82
CA VAL A 271 -11.28 -2.48 2.24
C VAL A 271 -12.74 -2.93 2.37
N ARG A 272 -13.65 -2.38 1.56
CA ARG A 272 -15.08 -2.73 1.57
C ARG A 272 -15.33 -4.14 1.04
N ALA A 273 -14.80 -4.47 -0.14
CA ALA A 273 -14.98 -5.80 -0.74
C ALA A 273 -14.40 -6.91 0.16
N SER A 274 -13.19 -6.71 0.67
CA SER A 274 -12.56 -7.68 1.57
C SER A 274 -13.30 -7.85 2.89
N ALA A 275 -13.95 -6.81 3.42
CA ALA A 275 -14.72 -6.91 4.67
C ALA A 275 -15.90 -7.89 4.57
N ILE A 276 -16.54 -7.96 3.40
CA ILE A 276 -17.62 -8.91 3.11
C ILE A 276 -17.05 -10.29 2.79
N MET A 277 -15.96 -10.35 2.04
CA MET A 277 -15.43 -11.61 1.54
C MET A 277 -14.59 -12.37 2.58
N SER A 278 -13.46 -11.81 3.02
CA SER A 278 -12.48 -12.48 3.89
C SER A 278 -12.43 -11.97 5.32
N ASN A 279 -12.75 -10.70 5.49
CA ASN A 279 -12.80 -9.97 6.74
C ASN A 279 -11.55 -10.15 7.62
N GLY A 280 -10.35 -10.13 7.00
CA GLY A 280 -9.09 -10.25 7.74
C GLY A 280 -8.94 -9.10 8.73
N ALA A 281 -8.66 -9.40 10.01
CA ALA A 281 -8.52 -8.36 11.03
C ALA A 281 -7.34 -7.40 10.77
N PHE A 282 -6.39 -7.84 9.95
CA PHE A 282 -5.23 -7.07 9.51
C PHE A 282 -5.18 -6.98 7.98
N ILE A 283 -4.61 -5.89 7.48
CA ILE A 283 -4.48 -5.61 6.05
C ILE A 283 -3.03 -5.26 5.75
N LEU A 284 -2.34 -6.04 4.92
CA LEU A 284 -1.03 -5.68 4.36
C LEU A 284 -1.23 -4.96 3.04
N ASN A 285 -0.67 -3.78 2.86
CA ASN A 285 -0.69 -3.11 1.57
C ASN A 285 0.68 -3.17 0.87
N LEU A 286 0.66 -3.40 -0.44
CA LEU A 286 1.83 -3.43 -1.31
C LEU A 286 1.56 -2.69 -2.62
N ASP A 287 2.59 -2.05 -3.14
CA ASP A 287 2.60 -1.59 -4.54
C ASP A 287 2.86 -2.77 -5.47
N CYS A 288 2.41 -2.70 -6.72
CA CYS A 288 2.56 -3.79 -7.70
C CYS A 288 4.02 -4.17 -7.97
N ASP A 289 4.97 -3.27 -7.71
CA ASP A 289 6.39 -3.49 -7.87
C ASP A 289 7.13 -3.87 -6.59
N HIS A 290 6.42 -4.00 -5.46
CA HIS A 290 6.98 -4.40 -4.18
C HIS A 290 6.53 -5.81 -3.81
N TYR A 291 7.49 -6.74 -3.82
CA TYR A 291 7.25 -8.15 -3.57
C TYR A 291 7.76 -8.59 -2.19
N ILE A 292 7.26 -9.73 -1.71
CA ILE A 292 7.66 -10.31 -0.43
C ILE A 292 9.01 -11.01 -0.61
N TYR A 293 10.05 -10.45 0.01
CA TYR A 293 11.41 -10.95 -0.07
C TYR A 293 11.70 -11.98 1.03
N ASN A 294 11.20 -11.74 2.24
CA ASN A 294 11.23 -12.69 3.36
C ASN A 294 9.84 -13.30 3.56
N SER A 295 9.74 -14.62 3.44
CA SER A 295 8.45 -15.32 3.55
C SER A 295 7.81 -15.26 4.95
N LEU A 296 8.57 -14.87 5.97
CA LEU A 296 8.13 -14.72 7.36
C LEU A 296 7.65 -13.30 7.72
N ALA A 297 7.68 -12.35 6.77
CA ALA A 297 7.37 -10.93 7.03
C ALA A 297 6.01 -10.70 7.72
N MET A 298 4.98 -11.45 7.32
CA MET A 298 3.65 -11.35 7.95
C MET A 298 3.68 -11.78 9.42
N ARG A 299 4.38 -12.88 9.73
CA ARG A 299 4.54 -13.38 11.10
C ARG A 299 5.34 -12.40 11.97
N GLU A 300 6.38 -11.78 11.40
CA GLU A 300 7.16 -10.74 12.08
C GLU A 300 6.31 -9.52 12.45
N GLY A 301 5.43 -9.08 11.55
CA GLY A 301 4.46 -8.03 11.86
C GLY A 301 3.45 -8.44 12.94
N MET A 302 2.96 -9.69 12.88
CA MET A 302 2.03 -10.22 13.88
C MET A 302 2.63 -10.29 15.28
N CYS A 303 3.95 -10.49 15.41
CA CYS A 303 4.63 -10.43 16.71
C CYS A 303 4.33 -9.11 17.43
N PHE A 304 4.37 -7.97 16.73
CA PHE A 304 4.06 -6.68 17.35
C PHE A 304 2.56 -6.47 17.57
N MET A 305 1.74 -6.87 16.60
CA MET A 305 0.28 -6.69 16.67
C MET A 305 -0.38 -7.50 17.79
N LEU A 306 0.18 -8.67 18.11
CA LEU A 306 -0.36 -9.64 19.05
C LEU A 306 0.36 -9.69 20.41
N ASP A 307 1.42 -8.89 20.61
CA ASP A 307 2.12 -8.80 21.90
C ASP A 307 1.41 -7.86 22.89
N ARG A 308 1.88 -7.84 24.15
CA ARG A 308 1.39 -6.97 25.22
C ARG A 308 1.46 -5.51 24.80
N GLY A 309 0.29 -4.89 24.65
CA GLY A 309 0.15 -3.49 24.21
C GLY A 309 0.03 -3.31 22.70
N GLY A 310 0.04 -4.40 21.92
CA GLY A 310 -0.27 -4.43 20.49
C GLY A 310 -1.70 -4.00 20.15
N ASP A 311 -2.61 -4.04 21.14
CA ASP A 311 -3.97 -3.50 21.05
C ASP A 311 -4.03 -1.97 20.83
N LYS A 312 -2.91 -1.27 20.99
CA LYS A 312 -2.77 0.17 20.70
C LYS A 312 -2.02 0.44 19.40
N ILE A 313 -1.62 -0.60 18.67
CA ILE A 313 -0.90 -0.46 17.41
C ILE A 313 -1.92 -0.41 16.26
N CYS A 314 -1.88 0.66 15.46
CA CYS A 314 -2.68 0.80 14.25
C CYS A 314 -2.01 0.22 13.02
N TYR A 315 -0.69 0.30 12.92
CA TYR A 315 0.05 -0.33 11.84
C TYR A 315 1.51 -0.65 12.20
N VAL A 316 2.08 -1.62 11.49
CA VAL A 316 3.50 -1.97 11.49
C VAL A 316 4.08 -1.64 10.12
N GLN A 317 5.00 -0.67 10.08
CA GLN A 317 5.68 -0.23 8.86
C GLN A 317 7.02 -0.96 8.72
N PHE A 318 7.28 -1.49 7.53
CA PHE A 318 8.57 -2.08 7.17
C PHE A 318 9.41 -1.09 6.34
N PRO A 319 10.75 -1.17 6.38
CA PRO A 319 11.62 -0.42 5.48
C PRO A 319 11.32 -0.76 4.02
N GLN A 320 11.22 0.27 3.17
CA GLN A 320 11.23 0.06 1.72
C GLN A 320 12.67 -0.13 1.28
N ARG A 321 12.92 -1.20 0.52
CA ARG A 321 14.23 -1.53 -0.04
C ARG A 321 14.07 -1.73 -1.53
N PHE A 322 15.03 -1.25 -2.29
CA PHE A 322 14.99 -1.27 -3.74
C PHE A 322 16.10 -2.15 -4.31
N GLU A 323 15.87 -2.71 -5.49
CA GLU A 323 16.85 -3.44 -6.29
C GLU A 323 17.04 -2.78 -7.65
N GLY A 324 18.07 -3.20 -8.40
CA GLY A 324 18.29 -2.76 -9.78
C GLY A 324 18.95 -1.40 -9.94
N PHE A 325 19.67 -0.92 -8.92
CA PHE A 325 20.40 0.35 -8.95
C PHE A 325 21.76 0.25 -9.65
N ASP A 326 22.23 1.39 -10.17
CA ASP A 326 23.65 1.61 -10.49
C ASP A 326 24.48 1.32 -9.23
N PRO A 327 25.55 0.49 -9.30
CA PRO A 327 26.45 0.26 -8.17
C PRO A 327 26.97 1.55 -7.49
N ASN A 328 27.00 2.66 -8.23
CA ASN A 328 27.40 3.97 -7.69
C ASN A 328 26.27 4.76 -7.02
N ASP A 329 25.01 4.30 -7.11
CA ASP A 329 23.78 4.93 -6.60
C ASP A 329 23.80 6.47 -6.68
N ARG A 330 24.05 7.00 -7.89
CA ARG A 330 24.23 8.44 -8.14
C ARG A 330 23.01 9.29 -7.76
N TYR A 331 21.82 8.68 -7.70
CA TYR A 331 20.55 9.36 -7.42
C TYR A 331 20.07 9.21 -5.97
N ALA A 332 20.90 8.61 -5.09
CA ALA A 332 20.58 8.37 -3.68
C ALA A 332 19.21 7.68 -3.49
N ASN A 333 18.89 6.72 -4.36
CA ASN A 333 17.57 6.08 -4.40
C ASN A 333 17.33 5.17 -3.19
N HIS A 334 18.38 4.70 -2.51
CA HIS A 334 18.24 3.89 -1.30
C HIS A 334 17.59 4.65 -0.14
N ASN A 335 17.76 5.98 -0.09
CA ASN A 335 17.24 6.85 0.96
C ASN A 335 17.47 6.28 2.38
N THR A 336 18.68 5.75 2.63
CA THR A 336 19.03 5.04 3.87
C THR A 336 18.91 5.93 5.10
N VAL A 337 19.22 7.22 4.99
CA VAL A 337 19.08 8.18 6.10
C VAL A 337 17.63 8.23 6.59
N PHE A 338 16.66 8.30 5.68
CA PHE A 338 15.25 8.34 6.05
C PHE A 338 14.79 7.03 6.70
N PHE A 339 15.09 5.88 6.10
CA PHE A 339 14.60 4.59 6.58
C PHE A 339 15.37 4.06 7.81
N ASP A 340 16.69 4.25 7.87
CA ASP A 340 17.53 3.66 8.91
C ASP A 340 17.88 4.60 10.06
N VAL A 341 17.70 5.92 9.89
CA VAL A 341 17.89 6.90 10.97
C VAL A 341 16.55 7.48 11.39
N ASN A 342 15.84 8.17 10.49
CA ASN A 342 14.65 8.94 10.86
C ASN A 342 13.51 8.05 11.34
N MET A 343 13.14 7.03 10.54
CA MET A 343 12.03 6.14 10.87
C MET A 343 12.26 5.33 12.14
N ARG A 344 13.51 4.89 12.40
CA ARG A 344 13.88 4.21 13.65
C ARG A 344 13.80 5.14 14.86
N ALA A 345 14.10 6.41 14.69
CA ALA A 345 13.96 7.37 15.77
C ALA A 345 12.49 7.66 16.11
N LEU A 346 11.64 7.79 15.10
CA LEU A 346 10.19 7.97 15.29
C LEU A 346 9.54 6.78 16.02
N ASP A 347 10.08 5.56 15.85
CA ASP A 347 9.62 4.37 16.55
C ASP A 347 9.74 4.44 18.09
N GLY A 348 10.70 5.22 18.60
CA GLY A 348 10.83 5.49 20.04
C GLY A 348 9.83 6.52 20.57
N LEU A 349 9.21 7.30 19.68
CA LEU A 349 8.19 8.29 20.00
C LEU A 349 6.80 7.64 19.96
N GLN A 350 6.00 7.93 18.94
CA GLN A 350 4.67 7.35 18.76
C GLN A 350 4.65 6.25 17.70
N GLY A 351 5.69 6.19 16.85
CA GLY A 351 5.84 5.24 15.76
C GLY A 351 6.24 5.91 14.45
N PRO A 352 6.70 5.14 13.45
CA PRO A 352 7.01 5.63 12.11
C PRO A 352 5.76 6.15 11.39
N MET A 353 5.96 6.99 10.37
CA MET A 353 4.86 7.41 9.48
C MET A 353 4.56 6.31 8.45
N TYR A 354 3.34 6.27 7.95
CA TYR A 354 2.98 5.42 6.82
C TYR A 354 3.52 6.02 5.51
N VAL A 355 4.17 5.19 4.69
CA VAL A 355 4.92 5.61 3.48
C VAL A 355 4.43 4.92 2.19
N GLY A 356 3.20 4.40 2.19
CA GLY A 356 2.51 3.99 0.95
C GLY A 356 2.59 2.51 0.58
N THR A 357 3.52 1.73 1.12
CA THR A 357 3.69 0.28 0.84
C THR A 357 4.41 -0.44 2.00
N GLY A 358 4.29 -1.76 2.06
CA GLY A 358 4.97 -2.60 3.05
C GLY A 358 4.49 -2.32 4.48
N CYS A 359 3.18 -2.17 4.66
CA CYS A 359 2.60 -1.79 5.95
C CYS A 359 1.43 -2.69 6.32
N ILE A 360 1.46 -3.26 7.52
CA ILE A 360 0.38 -4.09 8.06
C ILE A 360 -0.49 -3.23 8.95
N PHE A 361 -1.70 -2.92 8.51
CA PHE A 361 -2.70 -2.17 9.23
C PHE A 361 -3.62 -3.06 10.07
N ARG A 362 -4.08 -2.52 11.19
CA ARG A 362 -5.24 -3.01 11.91
C ARG A 362 -6.51 -2.47 11.24
N ARG A 363 -7.39 -3.35 10.78
CA ARG A 363 -8.61 -3.00 10.02
C ARG A 363 -9.49 -1.97 10.74
N VAL A 364 -9.77 -2.18 12.03
CA VAL A 364 -10.59 -1.22 12.81
C VAL A 364 -9.95 0.16 12.97
N ALA A 365 -8.62 0.25 12.91
CA ALA A 365 -7.95 1.54 12.96
C ALA A 365 -8.09 2.29 11.63
N LEU A 366 -8.10 1.56 10.49
CA LEU A 366 -8.42 2.11 9.17
C LEU A 366 -9.89 2.54 9.07
N TYR A 367 -10.80 1.83 9.73
CA TYR A 367 -12.20 2.24 9.84
C TYR A 367 -12.41 3.56 10.61
N GLY A 368 -11.37 4.11 11.22
CA GLY A 368 -11.43 5.41 11.91
C GLY A 368 -11.80 5.32 13.38
N PHE A 369 -11.97 4.11 13.92
CA PHE A 369 -12.21 3.91 15.36
C PHE A 369 -11.00 4.32 16.19
N SER A 370 -11.26 4.84 17.38
CA SER A 370 -10.23 5.19 18.36
C SER A 370 -9.61 3.95 19.02
N PRO A 371 -8.36 4.03 19.50
CA PRO A 371 -7.75 2.91 20.21
C PRO A 371 -8.53 2.61 21.50
N PRO A 372 -8.52 1.35 21.99
CA PRO A 372 -9.21 0.99 23.22
C PRO A 372 -8.72 1.78 24.44
N ARG A 373 -7.48 2.29 24.37
CA ARG A 373 -6.86 3.13 25.38
C ARG A 373 -6.06 4.23 24.68
N ALA A 374 -6.29 5.48 25.05
CA ALA A 374 -5.49 6.62 24.61
C ALA A 374 -4.81 7.31 25.80
N THR A 375 -3.73 8.02 25.53
CA THR A 375 -3.08 8.89 26.52
C THR A 375 -3.04 10.30 25.97
N GLU A 376 -3.56 11.25 26.73
CA GLU A 376 -3.48 12.67 26.40
C GLU A 376 -2.30 13.32 27.10
N HIS A 377 -1.60 14.17 26.36
CA HIS A 377 -0.38 14.85 26.74
C HIS A 377 -0.66 16.35 26.90
N HIS A 378 -0.55 16.86 28.13
CA HIS A 378 -0.81 18.25 28.50
C HIS A 378 0.44 18.94 29.08
N GLY A 379 0.40 20.28 29.14
CA GLY A 379 1.50 21.12 29.61
C GLY A 379 2.63 21.28 28.59
N TRP A 380 3.62 22.12 28.92
CA TRP A 380 4.76 22.36 28.04
C TRP A 380 5.52 21.05 27.78
N PHE A 381 5.71 20.70 26.50
CA PHE A 381 6.33 19.45 26.03
C PHE A 381 5.57 18.14 26.39
N GLY A 382 4.30 18.21 26.83
CA GLY A 382 3.49 17.02 27.10
C GLY A 382 3.87 16.23 28.37
N ARG A 383 4.38 16.94 29.39
CA ARG A 383 4.84 16.36 30.67
C ARG A 383 3.70 15.77 31.51
N GLN A 384 2.50 16.36 31.46
CA GLN A 384 1.32 15.84 32.17
C GLN A 384 0.62 14.80 31.29
N LYS A 385 0.37 13.61 31.85
CA LYS A 385 -0.21 12.48 31.10
C LYS A 385 -1.52 12.06 31.74
N ILE A 386 -2.61 12.11 30.96
CA ILE A 386 -3.92 11.64 31.39
C ILE A 386 -4.24 10.38 30.58
N ARG A 387 -4.43 9.25 31.27
CA ARG A 387 -4.85 7.99 30.62
C ARG A 387 -6.37 7.98 30.50
N LYS A 388 -6.90 7.95 29.28
CA LYS A 388 -8.33 7.80 29.02
C LYS A 388 -8.61 6.37 28.54
N LEU A 389 -9.54 5.70 29.23
CA LEU A 389 -10.17 4.51 28.71
C LEU A 389 -11.30 4.98 27.79
N LEU A 390 -11.15 4.78 26.49
CA LEU A 390 -12.14 5.21 25.51
C LEU A 390 -13.18 4.10 25.40
N ARG A 391 -14.08 4.06 26.38
CA ARG A 391 -15.23 3.13 26.45
C ARG A 391 -16.50 3.97 26.53
N LYS A 392 -17.57 3.52 25.88
CA LYS A 392 -18.91 4.12 26.02
C LYS A 392 -19.28 4.16 27.51
N SER A 393 -19.24 5.34 28.13
CA SER A 393 -19.78 5.60 29.46
C SER A 393 -21.30 5.73 29.33
N LYS A 394 -22.05 5.19 30.30
CA LYS A 394 -23.52 5.25 30.31
C LYS A 394 -24.08 6.68 30.50
N GLU A 395 -23.24 7.65 30.86
CA GLU A 395 -23.65 9.05 31.00
C GLU A 395 -22.48 9.98 30.68
N LYS A 396 -22.62 10.88 29.67
CA LYS A 396 -22.42 12.34 29.77
C LYS A 396 -22.32 13.10 28.42
N LYS A 397 -23.03 14.24 28.43
CA LYS A 397 -22.97 15.55 27.71
C LYS A 397 -22.60 15.64 26.21
N LYS A 398 -23.51 16.33 25.52
CA LYS A 398 -23.77 16.47 24.07
C LYS A 398 -22.84 17.41 23.29
N ASP A 399 -21.81 18.00 23.89
CA ASP A 399 -21.14 19.18 23.31
C ASP A 399 -19.68 18.96 22.84
N GLU A 400 -19.09 17.76 23.02
CA GLU A 400 -17.72 17.43 22.53
C GLU A 400 -17.67 16.34 21.43
N GLU A 401 -18.82 15.85 20.94
CA GLU A 401 -18.95 14.53 20.30
C GLU A 401 -18.84 14.45 18.76
N ASP A 402 -18.42 15.49 18.03
CA ASP A 402 -18.45 15.40 16.56
C ASP A 402 -17.28 14.62 15.91
N ASP A 403 -16.20 14.28 16.64
CA ASP A 403 -14.94 13.79 16.03
C ASP A 403 -14.43 12.41 16.52
N GLU A 404 -15.10 11.77 17.48
CA GLU A 404 -14.61 10.51 18.08
C GLU A 404 -15.49 9.29 17.79
N MET A 405 -14.97 8.35 16.97
CA MET A 405 -15.64 7.09 16.66
C MET A 405 -15.22 5.99 17.64
N LEU A 406 -16.17 5.47 18.42
CA LEU A 406 -15.96 4.38 19.38
C LEU A 406 -16.56 3.06 18.89
N LEU A 407 -15.88 1.95 19.17
CA LEU A 407 -16.36 0.63 18.78
C LEU A 407 -17.64 0.26 19.55
N PRO A 408 -18.67 -0.28 18.88
CA PRO A 408 -19.79 -0.92 19.56
C PRO A 408 -19.26 -2.20 20.25
N ILE A 409 -19.22 -2.22 21.57
CA ILE A 409 -18.80 -3.41 22.32
C ILE A 409 -19.99 -4.37 22.38
N ASN A 410 -19.85 -5.56 21.80
CA ASN A 410 -20.76 -6.67 22.07
C ASN A 410 -20.79 -6.98 23.57
N GLY A 411 -21.84 -6.51 24.24
CA GLY A 411 -22.21 -6.83 25.61
C GLY A 411 -23.71 -6.65 25.73
N ASN A 412 -24.45 -7.75 25.56
CA ASN A 412 -25.88 -7.93 25.82
C ASN A 412 -26.68 -6.64 26.08
N GLN A 413 -27.14 -5.99 25.01
CA GLN A 413 -28.23 -5.00 25.06
C GLN A 413 -28.69 -4.70 23.62
N TYR A 414 -29.57 -5.56 23.11
CA TYR A 414 -30.30 -5.39 21.83
C TYR A 414 -31.47 -4.39 21.92
N GLU A 415 -31.44 -3.44 22.87
CA GLU A 415 -32.61 -2.61 23.16
C GLU A 415 -32.41 -1.10 22.88
N ASP A 416 -31.30 -0.70 22.24
CA ASP A 416 -31.08 0.72 21.84
C ASP A 416 -30.32 0.85 20.50
N ASP A 417 -30.61 -0.06 19.55
CA ASP A 417 -29.73 -0.42 18.43
C ASP A 417 -29.96 0.41 17.13
N ASP A 418 -31.13 1.04 16.96
CA ASP A 418 -31.48 1.73 15.71
C ASP A 418 -30.67 3.01 15.49
N ALA A 419 -30.46 3.81 16.55
CA ALA A 419 -29.68 5.05 16.44
C ALA A 419 -28.19 4.77 16.19
N ALA A 420 -27.65 3.70 16.79
CA ALA A 420 -26.26 3.27 16.59
C ALA A 420 -26.06 2.72 15.17
N ARG A 421 -26.99 1.88 14.69
CA ARG A 421 -26.98 1.38 13.30
C ARG A 421 -27.16 2.50 12.29
N ALA A 422 -28.03 3.48 12.54
CA ALA A 422 -28.17 4.66 11.67
C ALA A 422 -26.88 5.51 11.60
N SER A 423 -26.16 5.64 12.72
CA SER A 423 -24.85 6.31 12.75
C SER A 423 -23.80 5.55 11.93
N LEU A 424 -23.74 4.21 12.08
CA LEU A 424 -22.85 3.36 11.29
C LEU A 424 -23.21 3.37 9.80
N ALA A 425 -24.49 3.38 9.44
CA ALA A 425 -24.93 3.48 8.05
C ALA A 425 -24.51 4.81 7.41
N LYS A 426 -24.62 5.93 8.15
CA LYS A 426 -24.09 7.23 7.70
C LYS A 426 -22.57 7.19 7.48
N GLN A 427 -21.84 6.44 8.29
CA GLN A 427 -20.37 6.38 8.22
C GLN A 427 -19.88 5.43 7.11
N PHE A 428 -20.38 4.21 7.10
CA PHE A 428 -19.88 3.10 6.28
C PHE A 428 -20.70 2.84 5.01
N GLY A 429 -21.91 3.39 4.91
CA GLY A 429 -22.87 3.08 3.84
C GLY A 429 -23.96 2.11 4.30
N ASN A 430 -24.92 1.84 3.41
CA ASN A 430 -26.14 1.09 3.76
C ASN A 430 -25.99 -0.44 3.74
N SER A 431 -24.79 -0.97 3.50
CA SER A 431 -24.56 -2.42 3.47
C SER A 431 -24.58 -2.99 4.89
N THR A 432 -25.57 -3.82 5.20
CA THR A 432 -25.67 -4.51 6.49
C THR A 432 -24.53 -5.51 6.66
N SER A 433 -24.18 -6.26 5.61
CA SER A 433 -23.05 -7.19 5.60
C SER A 433 -21.73 -6.50 5.95
N LEU A 434 -21.49 -5.31 5.39
CA LEU A 434 -20.30 -4.51 5.72
C LEU A 434 -20.33 -4.06 7.18
N ILE A 435 -21.46 -3.56 7.69
CA ILE A 435 -21.57 -3.09 9.08
C ILE A 435 -21.38 -4.24 10.08
N ASP A 436 -22.04 -5.38 9.86
CA ASP A 436 -21.95 -6.55 10.73
C ASP A 436 -20.53 -7.15 10.74
N SER A 437 -19.80 -7.04 9.62
CA SER A 437 -18.40 -7.49 9.51
C SER A 437 -17.45 -6.76 10.47
N ILE A 438 -17.76 -5.52 10.88
CA ILE A 438 -16.88 -4.67 11.71
C ILE A 438 -16.62 -5.32 13.08
N ALA A 439 -17.66 -5.87 13.72
CA ALA A 439 -17.54 -6.50 15.03
C ALA A 439 -16.69 -7.78 14.96
N VAL A 440 -16.79 -8.52 13.86
CA VAL A 440 -16.00 -9.73 13.61
C VAL A 440 -14.52 -9.39 13.42
N ALA A 441 -14.21 -8.37 12.61
CA ALA A 441 -12.85 -7.87 12.41
C ALA A 441 -12.22 -7.36 13.71
N GLU A 442 -13.00 -6.63 14.51
CA GLU A 442 -12.56 -6.14 15.82
C GLU A 442 -12.20 -7.30 16.74
N PHE A 443 -13.06 -8.30 16.86
CA PHE A 443 -12.84 -9.48 17.67
C PHE A 443 -11.59 -10.26 17.22
N GLY A 444 -11.42 -10.47 15.92
CA GLY A 444 -10.24 -11.12 15.34
C GLY A 444 -8.94 -10.37 15.60
N GLY A 445 -9.02 -9.04 15.73
CA GLY A 445 -7.87 -8.19 16.06
C GLY A 445 -7.51 -8.14 17.55
N ARG A 446 -8.36 -8.66 18.46
CA ARG A 446 -8.10 -8.60 19.91
C ARG A 446 -6.91 -9.47 20.32
N LEU A 447 -6.20 -9.01 21.35
CA LEU A 447 -5.19 -9.81 22.05
C LEU A 447 -5.85 -10.97 22.81
N LEU A 448 -5.08 -12.03 23.04
CA LEU A 448 -5.46 -13.09 23.97
C LEU A 448 -5.73 -12.51 25.37
N HIS A 449 -6.72 -13.07 26.08
CA HIS A 449 -7.09 -12.61 27.42
C HIS A 449 -5.89 -12.56 28.38
N GLU A 450 -5.00 -13.54 28.32
CA GLU A 450 -3.82 -13.66 29.19
C GLU A 450 -2.77 -12.55 28.92
N LEU A 451 -2.80 -11.92 27.75
CA LEU A 451 -1.93 -10.82 27.37
C LEU A 451 -2.51 -9.44 27.70
N ARG A 452 -3.76 -9.39 28.16
CA ARG A 452 -4.46 -8.15 28.51
C ARG A 452 -4.37 -7.84 30.00
N GLY A 453 -4.25 -6.55 30.33
CA GLY A 453 -4.28 -6.08 31.73
C GLY A 453 -5.68 -6.15 32.34
N LYS A 454 -5.78 -6.08 33.69
CA LYS A 454 -7.06 -6.07 34.43
C LYS A 454 -8.07 -5.08 33.82
N GLY A 455 -9.32 -5.51 33.61
CA GLY A 455 -10.44 -4.65 33.19
C GLY A 455 -10.70 -4.56 31.67
N CYS A 456 -10.11 -5.43 30.86
CA CYS A 456 -10.16 -5.37 29.41
C CYS A 456 -10.51 -6.75 28.81
N LEU A 457 -11.56 -6.84 27.99
CA LEU A 457 -11.99 -8.07 27.29
C LEU A 457 -10.94 -8.45 26.23
N GLY A 458 -10.16 -9.51 26.46
CA GLY A 458 -9.39 -10.16 25.40
C GLY A 458 -10.21 -11.28 24.75
N ARG A 459 -9.68 -11.89 23.67
CA ARG A 459 -10.28 -13.09 23.10
C ARG A 459 -9.75 -14.35 23.80
N PRO A 460 -10.56 -15.43 23.94
CA PRO A 460 -10.06 -16.73 24.37
C PRO A 460 -9.04 -17.30 23.39
N ALA A 461 -8.08 -18.09 23.88
CA ALA A 461 -7.16 -18.82 23.01
C ALA A 461 -7.90 -19.89 22.20
N GLY A 462 -7.55 -20.02 20.92
CA GLY A 462 -8.22 -20.94 19.98
C GLY A 462 -9.52 -20.39 19.39
N SER A 463 -9.95 -19.17 19.75
CA SER A 463 -11.21 -18.60 19.24
C SER A 463 -11.20 -18.35 17.73
N LEU A 464 -10.02 -18.25 17.11
CA LEU A 464 -9.86 -18.07 15.66
C LEU A 464 -9.47 -19.37 14.96
N ALA A 465 -9.30 -20.48 15.69
CA ALA A 465 -9.04 -21.80 15.15
C ALA A 465 -10.32 -22.44 14.57
N VAL A 466 -11.05 -21.66 13.76
CA VAL A 466 -12.30 -22.04 13.10
C VAL A 466 -12.15 -21.93 11.59
N GLN A 467 -12.89 -22.78 10.87
CA GLN A 467 -12.97 -22.72 9.41
C GLN A 467 -13.70 -21.44 8.99
N ARG A 468 -13.21 -20.80 7.94
CA ARG A 468 -13.87 -19.67 7.31
C ARG A 468 -15.15 -20.13 6.60
N GLU A 469 -16.20 -19.34 6.72
CA GLU A 469 -17.45 -19.59 5.99
C GLU A 469 -17.20 -19.56 4.47
N PRO A 470 -17.78 -20.49 3.70
CA PRO A 470 -17.68 -20.47 2.25
C PRO A 470 -18.26 -19.17 1.68
N LEU A 471 -17.64 -18.65 0.62
CA LEU A 471 -18.19 -17.52 -0.13
C LEU A 471 -19.40 -18.00 -0.94
N ASP A 472 -20.55 -17.35 -0.74
CA ASP A 472 -21.75 -17.59 -1.51
C ASP A 472 -21.96 -16.50 -2.58
N ALA A 473 -22.91 -16.75 -3.49
CA ALA A 473 -23.23 -15.80 -4.55
C ALA A 473 -23.80 -14.48 -4.00
N SER A 474 -24.46 -14.52 -2.84
CA SER A 474 -25.01 -13.33 -2.19
C SER A 474 -23.91 -12.41 -1.66
N ALA A 475 -22.89 -12.95 -1.00
CA ALA A 475 -21.74 -12.18 -0.55
C ALA A 475 -20.96 -11.58 -1.71
N LEU A 476 -20.85 -12.29 -2.84
CA LEU A 476 -20.21 -11.76 -4.05
C LEU A 476 -21.02 -10.61 -4.66
N ALA A 477 -22.35 -10.76 -4.78
CA ALA A 477 -23.23 -9.70 -5.28
C ALA A 477 -23.16 -8.44 -4.39
N GLU A 478 -23.15 -8.62 -3.07
CA GLU A 478 -22.99 -7.52 -2.12
C GLU A 478 -21.59 -6.88 -2.22
N ALA A 479 -20.54 -7.69 -2.39
CA ALA A 479 -19.18 -7.19 -2.60
C ALA A 479 -19.06 -6.35 -3.88
N VAL A 480 -19.75 -6.73 -4.96
CA VAL A 480 -19.85 -5.93 -6.19
C VAL A 480 -20.62 -4.63 -5.93
N SER A 481 -21.70 -4.67 -5.15
CA SER A 481 -22.48 -3.48 -4.82
C SER A 481 -21.70 -2.44 -4.01
N VAL A 482 -20.77 -2.87 -3.13
CA VAL A 482 -19.99 -1.91 -2.31
C VAL A 482 -18.79 -1.29 -3.04
N ILE A 483 -18.43 -1.74 -4.23
CA ILE A 483 -17.32 -1.17 -5.03
C ILE A 483 -17.80 -0.22 -6.13
N THR A 484 -19.09 0.12 -6.16
CA THR A 484 -19.66 1.05 -7.13
C THR A 484 -19.19 2.48 -6.87
N CYS A 485 -19.17 3.31 -7.92
CA CYS A 485 -18.63 4.67 -7.84
C CYS A 485 -19.46 5.60 -6.95
N PHE A 486 -20.76 5.31 -6.78
CA PHE A 486 -21.69 6.09 -5.97
C PHE A 486 -21.81 5.60 -4.52
N TYR A 487 -21.19 4.46 -4.16
CA TYR A 487 -21.32 3.91 -2.81
C TYR A 487 -20.82 4.88 -1.73
N GLU A 488 -19.81 5.67 -2.07
CA GLU A 488 -19.17 6.61 -1.15
C GLU A 488 -19.98 7.92 -0.98
N ASP A 489 -21.02 8.13 -1.80
CA ASP A 489 -21.86 9.32 -1.74
C ASP A 489 -22.57 9.42 -0.40
N LYS A 490 -22.45 10.60 0.23
CA LYS A 490 -23.03 10.91 1.55
C LYS A 490 -22.53 10.02 2.70
N THR A 491 -21.45 9.25 2.49
CA THR A 491 -20.75 8.50 3.54
C THR A 491 -19.54 9.27 4.08
N GLU A 492 -18.86 8.68 5.08
CA GLU A 492 -17.61 9.21 5.64
C GLU A 492 -16.34 8.55 5.04
N TRP A 493 -16.48 7.69 4.03
CA TRP A 493 -15.36 7.11 3.28
C TRP A 493 -14.46 8.20 2.69
N GLY A 494 -13.15 8.03 2.83
CA GLY A 494 -12.15 8.99 2.38
C GLY A 494 -12.02 10.26 3.21
N LYS A 495 -13.06 10.62 3.99
CA LYS A 495 -13.05 11.79 4.87
C LYS A 495 -12.55 11.44 6.26
N ARG A 496 -13.10 10.37 6.83
CA ARG A 496 -12.78 9.88 8.19
C ARG A 496 -12.45 8.38 8.22
N VAL A 497 -13.05 7.61 7.32
CA VAL A 497 -12.94 6.16 7.19
C VAL A 497 -12.04 5.81 6.00
N GLY A 498 -11.13 4.86 6.19
CA GLY A 498 -10.21 4.37 5.15
C GLY A 498 -9.01 5.28 4.91
N TRP A 499 -8.42 5.16 3.71
CA TRP A 499 -7.40 6.06 3.18
C TRP A 499 -8.00 7.43 2.90
N ILE A 500 -7.31 8.49 3.30
CA ILE A 500 -7.82 9.86 3.28
C ILE A 500 -7.72 10.48 1.87
N TYR A 501 -8.80 11.08 1.40
CA TYR A 501 -8.89 11.71 0.07
C TYR A 501 -8.39 13.16 0.08
N GLY A 502 -8.19 13.71 -1.12
CA GLY A 502 -7.93 15.13 -1.35
C GLY A 502 -6.47 15.57 -1.16
N SER A 503 -5.53 14.65 -0.92
CA SER A 503 -4.09 14.94 -0.91
C SER A 503 -3.35 14.02 -1.89
N VAL A 504 -2.30 14.55 -2.53
CA VAL A 504 -1.38 13.76 -3.38
C VAL A 504 -0.51 12.80 -2.55
N THR A 505 -0.35 13.07 -1.25
CA THR A 505 0.37 12.23 -0.27
C THR A 505 -0.62 11.69 0.74
N GLU A 506 -1.57 10.88 0.26
CA GLU A 506 -2.61 10.28 1.11
C GLU A 506 -2.05 9.38 2.19
N ASP A 507 -0.87 8.81 1.94
CA ASP A 507 -0.16 7.91 2.85
C ASP A 507 0.21 8.60 4.17
N VAL A 508 0.95 9.70 4.10
CA VAL A 508 1.37 10.46 5.28
C VAL A 508 0.15 10.98 6.04
N VAL A 509 -0.87 11.46 5.32
CA VAL A 509 -2.12 11.97 5.92
C VAL A 509 -2.89 10.88 6.65
N THR A 510 -3.01 9.70 6.04
CA THR A 510 -3.71 8.56 6.66
C THR A 510 -2.99 8.14 7.95
N GLY A 511 -1.66 8.02 7.91
CA GLY A 511 -0.85 7.74 9.10
C GLY A 511 -0.99 8.81 10.20
N TYR A 512 -0.94 10.09 9.82
CA TYR A 512 -1.13 11.23 10.71
C TYR A 512 -2.48 11.17 11.42
N ARG A 513 -3.57 10.93 10.68
CA ARG A 513 -4.93 10.86 11.23
C ARG A 513 -5.10 9.74 12.25
N MET A 514 -4.45 8.59 12.04
CA MET A 514 -4.47 7.49 13.02
C MET A 514 -3.71 7.87 14.30
N HIS A 515 -2.50 8.44 14.16
CA HIS A 515 -1.72 8.92 15.32
C HIS A 515 -2.43 10.05 16.06
N ASN A 516 -3.12 10.94 15.35
CA ASN A 516 -3.87 12.04 15.94
C ASN A 516 -5.05 11.58 16.81
N ARG A 517 -5.61 10.39 16.51
CA ARG A 517 -6.62 9.72 17.36
C ARG A 517 -6.03 9.04 18.60
N GLY A 518 -4.70 8.93 18.69
CA GLY A 518 -3.97 8.33 19.81
C GLY A 518 -3.46 6.92 19.56
N TRP A 519 -3.58 6.39 18.34
CA TRP A 519 -2.95 5.14 17.96
C TRP A 519 -1.42 5.25 17.92
N ARG A 520 -0.73 4.12 18.04
CA ARG A 520 0.72 3.99 17.85
C ARG A 520 1.02 3.19 16.60
N SER A 521 2.17 3.42 15.98
CA SER A 521 2.71 2.51 14.98
C SER A 521 4.03 1.92 15.46
N VAL A 522 4.50 0.89 14.76
CA VAL A 522 5.79 0.24 15.03
C VAL A 522 6.61 0.14 13.74
N TYR A 523 7.91 0.36 13.84
CA TYR A 523 8.86 0.13 12.75
C TYR A 523 9.52 -1.24 12.89
N CYS A 524 9.27 -2.14 11.93
CA CYS A 524 9.80 -3.51 11.94
C CYS A 524 10.96 -3.64 10.95
N VAL A 525 12.18 -3.62 11.48
CA VAL A 525 13.39 -3.94 10.71
C VAL A 525 13.73 -5.40 10.92
N THR A 526 13.58 -6.17 9.85
CA THR A 526 13.77 -7.62 9.82
C THR A 526 15.23 -7.95 9.50
N LYS A 527 15.70 -9.17 9.86
CA LYS A 527 17.10 -9.56 9.59
C LYS A 527 17.39 -9.65 8.09
N ARG A 528 16.47 -10.26 7.35
CA ARG A 528 16.40 -10.24 5.88
C ARG A 528 15.32 -9.24 5.50
N ASP A 529 15.55 -8.40 4.48
CA ASP A 529 14.56 -7.41 4.07
C ASP A 529 13.18 -8.06 3.89
N ALA A 530 12.14 -7.48 4.49
CA ALA A 530 10.79 -8.02 4.40
C ALA A 530 10.24 -7.91 2.97
N PHE A 531 10.43 -6.74 2.38
CA PHE A 531 9.91 -6.38 1.07
C PHE A 531 11.03 -5.74 0.24
N ARG A 532 11.02 -6.02 -1.06
CA ARG A 532 11.88 -5.35 -2.04
C ARG A 532 11.06 -4.90 -3.23
N GLY A 533 11.43 -3.77 -3.82
CA GLY A 533 10.80 -3.27 -5.04
C GLY A 533 11.76 -2.68 -6.04
N THR A 534 11.24 -2.12 -7.12
CA THR A 534 12.06 -1.53 -8.18
C THR A 534 12.12 -0.01 -8.03
N ALA A 535 13.33 0.55 -8.06
CA ALA A 535 13.53 2.00 -8.01
C ALA A 535 13.47 2.62 -9.42
N PRO A 536 13.09 3.90 -9.54
CA PRO A 536 13.26 4.64 -10.79
C PRO A 536 14.74 4.69 -11.19
N ILE A 537 15.06 4.25 -12.40
CA ILE A 537 16.44 4.20 -12.92
C ILE A 537 16.90 5.51 -13.56
N ASN A 538 15.96 6.38 -13.94
CA ASN A 538 16.26 7.65 -14.61
C ASN A 538 16.03 8.85 -13.67
N LEU A 539 16.76 9.94 -13.94
CA LEU A 539 16.69 11.16 -13.13
C LEU A 539 15.34 11.87 -13.24
N THR A 540 14.71 11.85 -14.43
CA THR A 540 13.44 12.55 -14.69
C THR A 540 12.31 12.00 -13.81
N ASP A 541 12.15 10.68 -13.77
CA ASP A 541 11.14 10.01 -12.94
C ASP A 541 11.43 10.22 -11.46
N ARG A 542 12.71 10.21 -11.07
CA ARG A 542 13.11 10.52 -9.70
C ARG A 542 12.76 11.96 -9.29
N LEU A 543 13.01 12.95 -10.15
CA LEU A 543 12.64 14.34 -9.88
C LEU A 543 11.13 14.54 -9.84
N ASN A 544 10.38 13.90 -10.75
CA ASN A 544 8.92 13.91 -10.73
C ASN A 544 8.35 13.28 -9.45
N GLN A 545 9.00 12.24 -8.92
CA GLN A 545 8.62 11.63 -7.65
C GLN A 545 8.84 12.60 -6.47
N VAL A 546 10.01 13.24 -6.39
CA VAL A 546 10.31 14.22 -5.32
C VAL A 546 9.39 15.44 -5.41
N LEU A 547 9.09 15.91 -6.62
CA LEU A 547 8.12 16.98 -6.87
C LEU A 547 6.76 16.63 -6.28
N ARG A 548 6.24 15.42 -6.55
CA ARG A 548 4.95 14.97 -5.99
C ARG A 548 4.94 14.93 -4.47
N TRP A 549 6.01 14.44 -3.85
CA TRP A 549 6.15 14.40 -2.39
C TRP A 549 6.17 15.81 -1.78
N ALA A 550 6.90 16.73 -2.39
CA ALA A 550 6.97 18.12 -1.94
C ALA A 550 5.61 18.83 -2.12
N THR A 551 4.92 18.62 -3.24
CA THR A 551 3.59 19.21 -3.47
C THR A 551 2.58 18.71 -2.45
N GLY A 552 2.54 17.40 -2.19
CA GLY A 552 1.67 16.84 -1.16
C GLY A 552 1.99 17.36 0.25
N SER A 553 3.27 17.57 0.56
CA SER A 553 3.70 18.15 1.84
C SER A 553 3.22 19.60 2.01
N VAL A 554 3.25 20.40 0.96
CA VAL A 554 2.70 21.77 0.95
C VAL A 554 1.18 21.75 1.11
N GLU A 555 0.47 20.83 0.44
CA GLU A 555 -0.97 20.64 0.64
C GLU A 555 -1.30 20.29 2.10
N ILE A 556 -0.53 19.38 2.71
CA ILE A 556 -0.70 19.01 4.13
C ILE A 556 -0.55 20.24 5.01
N PHE A 557 0.47 21.07 4.78
CA PHE A 557 0.75 22.26 5.56
C PHE A 557 -0.43 23.26 5.56
N PHE A 558 -1.10 23.45 4.43
CA PHE A 558 -2.26 24.35 4.32
C PHE A 558 -3.61 23.67 4.63
N SER A 559 -3.63 22.36 4.85
CA SER A 559 -4.84 21.62 5.17
C SER A 559 -5.15 21.58 6.69
N ARG A 560 -6.33 21.09 7.05
CA ARG A 560 -6.69 20.74 8.44
C ARG A 560 -5.81 19.63 9.05
N ASN A 561 -5.00 18.96 8.22
CA ASN A 561 -4.08 17.91 8.67
C ASN A 561 -2.71 18.46 9.09
N ASN A 562 -2.55 19.78 9.20
CA ASN A 562 -1.34 20.37 9.74
C ASN A 562 -1.14 19.95 11.21
N ALA A 563 0.08 19.51 11.54
CA ALA A 563 0.45 19.07 12.89
C ALA A 563 0.27 20.13 13.97
N LEU A 564 0.23 21.43 13.63
CA LEU A 564 -0.12 22.50 14.57
C LEU A 564 -1.54 22.32 15.15
N CYS A 565 -2.46 21.75 14.37
CA CYS A 565 -3.83 21.45 14.76
C CYS A 565 -3.99 20.04 15.38
N ALA A 566 -2.89 19.35 15.68
CA ALA A 566 -2.95 18.00 16.25
C ALA A 566 -3.55 18.02 17.67
N SER A 567 -4.30 16.96 17.98
CA SER A 567 -4.93 16.74 19.28
C SER A 567 -3.89 16.52 20.38
N PRO A 568 -4.27 16.64 21.66
CA PRO A 568 -3.42 16.29 22.80
C PRO A 568 -3.00 14.81 22.84
N ARG A 569 -3.61 13.94 22.03
CA ARG A 569 -3.25 12.50 21.98
C ARG A 569 -1.98 12.23 21.18
N MET A 570 -1.55 13.19 20.35
CA MET A 570 -0.28 13.13 19.66
C MET A 570 0.85 13.65 20.55
N LYS A 571 1.94 12.88 20.68
CA LYS A 571 3.10 13.30 21.47
C LYS A 571 3.72 14.57 20.89
N PHE A 572 4.25 15.45 21.74
CA PHE A 572 4.89 16.70 21.31
C PHE A 572 5.99 16.48 20.26
N LEU A 573 6.95 15.58 20.51
CA LEU A 573 8.02 15.31 19.54
C LEU A 573 7.51 14.64 18.25
N GLN A 574 6.42 13.87 18.32
CA GLN A 574 5.77 13.33 17.12
C GLN A 574 5.11 14.46 16.31
N ARG A 575 4.52 15.43 16.99
CA ARG A 575 3.93 16.63 16.37
C ARG A 575 5.00 17.46 15.67
N VAL A 576 6.16 17.64 16.30
CA VAL A 576 7.33 18.29 15.68
C VAL A 576 7.77 17.53 14.42
N ALA A 577 7.83 16.19 14.47
CA ALA A 577 8.19 15.39 13.29
C ALA A 577 7.21 15.57 12.11
N TYR A 578 5.90 15.51 12.35
CA TYR A 578 4.91 15.74 11.30
C TYR A 578 4.91 17.19 10.80
N PHE A 579 5.16 18.16 11.69
CA PHE A 579 5.31 19.56 11.29
C PHE A 579 6.53 19.74 10.38
N ASN A 580 7.65 19.07 10.68
CA ASN A 580 8.84 19.08 9.84
C ASN A 580 8.55 18.56 8.42
N VAL A 581 7.74 17.50 8.30
CA VAL A 581 7.30 16.97 6.99
C VAL A 581 6.47 17.98 6.20
N GLY A 582 5.60 18.77 6.85
CA GLY A 582 4.84 19.81 6.14
C GLY A 582 5.70 21.00 5.73
N ILE A 583 6.72 21.36 6.52
CA ILE A 583 7.49 22.61 6.32
C ILE A 583 8.76 22.45 5.48
N TYR A 584 9.30 21.23 5.32
CA TYR A 584 10.59 21.03 4.65
C TYR A 584 10.67 21.64 3.24
N PRO A 585 9.60 21.62 2.39
CA PRO A 585 9.71 22.19 1.05
C PRO A 585 9.98 23.69 1.09
N PHE A 586 9.47 24.43 2.07
CA PHE A 586 9.67 25.88 2.19
C PHE A 586 11.13 26.27 2.49
N THR A 587 11.94 25.33 3.00
CA THR A 587 13.39 25.55 3.17
C THR A 587 14.08 25.82 1.83
N SER A 588 13.50 25.38 0.71
CA SER A 588 14.00 25.65 -0.64
C SER A 588 14.09 27.13 -0.99
N ILE A 589 13.17 27.96 -0.50
CA ILE A 589 13.16 29.41 -0.77
C ILE A 589 14.41 30.06 -0.17
N PHE A 590 14.70 29.73 1.09
CA PHE A 590 15.89 30.22 1.79
C PHE A 590 17.17 29.66 1.18
N LEU A 591 17.15 28.40 0.73
CA LEU A 591 18.26 27.76 0.05
C LEU A 591 18.60 28.43 -1.28
N LEU A 592 17.60 28.72 -2.13
CA LEU A 592 17.80 29.44 -3.38
C LEU A 592 18.42 30.82 -3.14
N VAL A 593 17.87 31.58 -2.19
CA VAL A 593 18.43 32.89 -1.81
C VAL A 593 19.89 32.71 -1.36
N TYR A 594 20.15 31.76 -0.47
CA TYR A 594 21.47 31.52 0.09
C TYR A 594 22.51 31.15 -0.98
N CYS A 595 22.17 30.30 -1.95
CA CYS A 595 23.05 29.93 -3.07
C CYS A 595 23.40 31.12 -3.98
N VAL A 596 22.53 32.13 -4.10
CA VAL A 596 22.76 33.32 -4.92
C VAL A 596 23.58 34.39 -4.19
N LEU A 597 23.60 34.38 -2.84
CA LEU A 597 24.31 35.38 -2.04
C LEU A 597 25.82 35.46 -2.33
N PRO A 598 26.58 34.36 -2.45
CA PRO A 598 28.01 34.42 -2.82
C PRO A 598 28.24 35.09 -4.18
N ALA A 599 27.40 34.78 -5.18
CA ALA A 599 27.50 35.40 -6.50
C ALA A 599 27.21 36.90 -6.43
N LEU A 600 26.16 37.31 -5.71
CA LEU A 600 25.85 38.74 -5.50
C LEU A 600 26.97 39.48 -4.77
N SER A 601 27.58 38.87 -3.75
CA SER A 601 28.75 39.43 -3.07
C SER A 601 29.95 39.55 -3.99
N LEU A 602 30.19 38.56 -4.86
CA LEU A 602 31.26 38.58 -5.85
C LEU A 602 31.07 39.70 -6.88
N PHE A 603 29.86 39.85 -7.42
CA PHE A 603 29.55 40.89 -8.43
C PHE A 603 29.46 42.30 -7.85
N SER A 604 28.95 42.45 -6.62
CA SER A 604 28.79 43.77 -5.99
C SER A 604 30.03 44.26 -5.23
N GLY A 605 31.02 43.38 -5.00
CA GLY A 605 32.20 43.66 -4.20
C GLY A 605 31.92 43.83 -2.69
N LYS A 606 30.67 43.65 -2.24
CA LYS A 606 30.27 43.76 -0.83
C LYS A 606 30.32 42.39 -0.17
N PHE A 607 31.38 42.13 0.58
CA PHE A 607 31.54 40.91 1.38
C PHE A 607 30.61 40.92 2.59
N ILE A 608 29.89 39.82 2.80
CA ILE A 608 28.92 39.64 3.89
C ILE A 608 29.60 39.10 5.17
N VAL A 609 30.77 38.48 5.08
CA VAL A 609 31.51 37.87 6.21
C VAL A 609 33.02 38.14 6.08
N GLN A 610 33.69 38.51 7.18
CA GLN A 610 35.09 38.96 7.21
C GLN A 610 36.12 37.85 7.50
N THR A 611 35.72 36.68 8.03
CA THR A 611 36.63 35.58 8.36
C THR A 611 35.91 34.23 8.36
N LEU A 612 36.59 33.18 7.90
CA LEU A 612 36.11 31.79 7.85
C LEU A 612 37.14 30.90 8.55
N ASP A 613 36.74 30.28 9.65
CA ASP A 613 37.47 29.16 10.25
C ASP A 613 36.64 27.91 10.02
N VAL A 614 37.10 27.01 9.14
CA VAL A 614 36.36 25.82 8.72
C VAL A 614 37.00 24.61 9.36
N THR A 615 36.40 24.13 10.44
CA THR A 615 36.63 22.79 10.97
C THR A 615 35.33 22.00 10.90
N PHE A 616 35.16 21.23 9.83
CA PHE A 616 34.27 20.08 9.83
C PHE A 616 34.93 18.93 9.09
N GLY A 617 35.30 17.92 9.87
CA GLY A 617 35.59 16.59 9.37
C GLY A 617 34.54 15.65 9.93
N ILE A 618 34.05 14.75 9.08
CA ILE A 618 33.56 13.40 9.36
C ILE A 618 33.43 12.76 7.98
N THR A 619 33.72 11.47 7.82
CA THR A 619 33.47 10.77 6.56
C THR A 619 31.99 10.43 6.42
N LEU A 620 31.46 10.46 5.21
CA LEU A 620 30.74 11.58 4.60
C LEU A 620 29.85 10.98 3.51
N HIS A 621 30.24 9.88 2.87
CA HIS A 621 29.75 9.53 1.53
C HIS A 621 28.21 9.41 1.38
N ASP A 622 27.52 8.54 2.12
CA ASP A 622 26.08 8.34 1.93
C ASP A 622 25.23 9.49 2.51
N TRP A 623 25.65 10.04 3.65
CA TRP A 623 25.04 11.22 4.23
C TRP A 623 25.20 12.43 3.29
N TRP A 624 26.43 12.70 2.84
CA TRP A 624 26.77 13.73 1.87
C TRP A 624 26.02 13.57 0.56
N ARG A 625 25.89 12.35 0.04
CA ARG A 625 25.13 12.09 -1.18
C ARG A 625 23.63 12.40 -0.97
N ASN A 626 23.08 12.03 0.18
CA ASN A 626 21.71 12.39 0.54
C ASN A 626 21.54 13.91 0.68
N GLU A 627 22.50 14.61 1.31
CA GLU A 627 22.49 16.08 1.43
C GLU A 627 22.67 16.79 0.07
N GLN A 628 23.54 16.26 -0.81
CA GLN A 628 23.69 16.74 -2.19
C GLN A 628 22.37 16.59 -2.97
N PHE A 629 21.70 15.45 -2.82
CA PHE A 629 20.42 15.22 -3.46
C PHE A 629 19.31 16.09 -2.86
N TRP A 630 19.34 16.33 -1.55
CA TRP A 630 18.47 17.31 -0.89
C TRP A 630 18.70 18.73 -1.41
N LEU A 631 19.96 19.14 -1.67
CA LEU A 631 20.30 20.42 -2.29
C LEU A 631 19.76 20.50 -3.73
N ILE A 632 19.89 19.44 -4.53
CA ILE A 632 19.33 19.36 -5.89
C ILE A 632 17.80 19.50 -5.84
N GLY A 633 17.12 18.73 -4.98
CA GLY A 633 15.68 18.84 -4.78
C GLY A 633 15.26 20.23 -4.31
N GLY A 634 16.01 20.81 -3.37
CA GLY A 634 15.81 22.15 -2.81
C GLY A 634 16.07 23.30 -3.78
N THR A 635 16.82 23.09 -4.85
CA THR A 635 17.10 24.11 -5.87
C THR A 635 16.26 23.94 -7.14
N SER A 636 15.50 22.84 -7.26
CA SER A 636 14.70 22.52 -8.46
C SER A 636 13.25 22.11 -8.14
N ALA A 637 13.04 20.89 -7.63
CA ALA A 637 11.73 20.31 -7.41
C ALA A 637 10.93 21.00 -6.29
N HIS A 638 11.56 21.35 -5.16
CA HIS A 638 10.87 21.95 -4.02
C HIS A 638 10.33 23.38 -4.32
N PRO A 639 11.10 24.31 -4.94
CA PRO A 639 10.55 25.60 -5.34
C PRO A 639 9.35 25.47 -6.30
N ALA A 640 9.44 24.57 -7.29
CA ALA A 640 8.33 24.29 -8.19
C ALA A 640 7.11 23.74 -7.44
N ALA A 641 7.31 22.81 -6.50
CA ALA A 641 6.25 22.27 -5.65
C ALA A 641 5.58 23.34 -4.79
N VAL A 642 6.35 24.27 -4.20
CA VAL A 642 5.80 25.36 -3.38
C VAL A 642 4.93 26.28 -4.24
N ILE A 643 5.39 26.65 -5.44
CA ILE A 643 4.59 27.46 -6.38
C ILE A 643 3.31 26.71 -6.77
N GLN A 644 3.43 25.44 -7.17
CA GLN A 644 2.29 24.60 -7.56
C GLN A 644 1.28 24.42 -6.41
N GLY A 645 1.76 24.14 -5.20
CA GLY A 645 0.93 23.99 -4.01
C GLY A 645 0.22 25.29 -3.64
N LEU A 646 0.91 26.43 -3.70
CA LEU A 646 0.29 27.75 -3.48
C LEU A 646 -0.76 28.06 -4.55
N LEU A 647 -0.49 27.79 -5.83
CA LEU A 647 -1.47 27.96 -6.90
C LEU A 647 -2.70 27.08 -6.69
N LYS A 648 -2.52 25.83 -6.30
CA LYS A 648 -3.64 24.93 -6.00
C LYS A 648 -4.44 25.41 -4.79
N VAL A 649 -3.79 25.79 -3.69
CA VAL A 649 -4.44 26.23 -2.45
C VAL A 649 -5.18 27.56 -2.65
N ILE A 650 -4.58 28.51 -3.37
CA ILE A 650 -5.13 29.87 -3.54
C ILE A 650 -6.12 29.93 -4.71
N ALA A 651 -5.82 29.28 -5.83
CA ALA A 651 -6.59 29.39 -7.07
C ALA A 651 -7.43 28.15 -7.41
N GLY A 652 -7.37 27.08 -6.60
CA GLY A 652 -8.14 25.85 -6.83
C GLY A 652 -7.75 25.08 -8.09
N ILE A 653 -6.58 25.37 -8.68
CA ILE A 653 -6.13 24.75 -9.92
C ILE A 653 -5.62 23.34 -9.61
N ASP A 654 -6.37 22.33 -10.04
CA ASP A 654 -5.91 20.95 -10.00
C ASP A 654 -4.88 20.69 -11.11
N ILE A 655 -3.70 20.25 -10.69
CA ILE A 655 -2.59 19.96 -11.61
C ILE A 655 -2.61 18.45 -11.89
N SER A 656 -2.78 18.07 -13.16
CA SER A 656 -2.65 16.68 -13.61
C SER A 656 -1.20 16.23 -13.45
N PHE A 657 -1.00 15.04 -12.86
CA PHE A 657 0.33 14.50 -12.60
C PHE A 657 0.60 13.30 -13.50
N THR A 658 1.85 13.19 -13.94
CA THR A 658 2.31 12.07 -14.77
C THR A 658 2.77 10.94 -13.86
N LEU A 659 2.17 9.75 -14.01
CA LEU A 659 2.72 8.52 -13.41
C LEU A 659 4.13 8.27 -13.96
N THR A 660 5.09 8.04 -13.06
CA THR A 660 6.48 7.70 -13.38
C THR A 660 6.54 6.28 -13.92
N SER A 661 7.16 6.08 -15.08
CA SER A 661 7.39 4.75 -15.63
C SER A 661 8.53 4.05 -14.87
N LYS A 662 8.33 2.80 -14.49
CA LYS A 662 9.42 1.97 -13.96
C LYS A 662 9.88 1.03 -15.07
N SER A 663 10.90 1.44 -15.83
CA SER A 663 11.49 0.59 -16.86
C SER A 663 12.37 -0.48 -16.21
N SER A 664 12.30 -1.71 -16.74
CA SER A 664 13.26 -2.75 -16.42
C SER A 664 14.65 -2.33 -16.92
N ALA A 665 15.70 -2.62 -16.15
CA ALA A 665 17.07 -2.13 -16.36
C ALA A 665 17.70 -2.39 -17.76
N THR A 666 17.06 -3.18 -18.64
CA THR A 666 17.57 -3.56 -19.96
C THR A 666 17.33 -2.55 -21.10
N GLU A 667 16.57 -1.46 -20.91
CA GLU A 667 16.31 -0.52 -22.02
C GLU A 667 17.52 0.35 -22.43
N MET A 668 18.54 0.53 -21.58
CA MET A 668 19.72 1.34 -21.92
C MET A 668 20.84 0.61 -22.67
N GLU A 669 20.84 -0.73 -22.71
CA GLU A 669 21.87 -1.46 -23.46
C GLU A 669 21.67 -1.36 -24.99
N LYS A 670 20.46 -1.05 -25.46
CA LYS A 670 20.18 -0.91 -26.91
C LYS A 670 20.61 0.42 -27.51
N THR A 671 20.92 1.43 -26.71
CA THR A 671 21.31 2.77 -27.20
C THR A 671 22.82 3.01 -27.20
N SER A 672 23.65 2.03 -26.81
CA SER A 672 25.10 2.22 -26.67
C SER A 672 26.00 1.24 -27.45
N SER A 673 25.46 0.42 -28.36
CA SER A 673 26.29 -0.38 -29.28
C SER A 673 26.64 0.43 -30.55
N PRO A 674 27.92 0.76 -30.83
CA PRO A 674 28.32 1.34 -32.10
C PRO A 674 28.15 0.28 -33.19
N SER A 675 27.47 0.63 -34.27
CA SER A 675 27.39 -0.16 -35.49
C SER A 675 28.78 -0.28 -36.13
N TYR A 676 29.51 -1.36 -35.84
CA TYR A 676 30.66 -1.77 -36.65
C TYR A 676 30.16 -2.50 -37.89
N THR A 677 30.16 -1.81 -39.02
CA THR A 677 30.11 -2.43 -40.35
C THR A 677 31.47 -3.07 -40.62
N SER A 678 31.56 -4.39 -40.55
CA SER A 678 32.72 -5.14 -41.05
C SER A 678 32.61 -5.25 -42.56
N SER A 679 33.50 -4.56 -43.26
CA SER A 679 33.80 -4.80 -44.67
C SER A 679 34.53 -6.13 -44.81
N ASP A 680 33.95 -7.07 -45.54
CA ASP A 680 34.62 -8.27 -45.99
C ASP A 680 35.80 -7.90 -46.91
N GLY A 681 37.01 -8.28 -46.48
CA GLY A 681 38.23 -8.24 -47.26
C GLY A 681 38.84 -9.64 -47.29
N GLN A 682 38.96 -10.18 -48.50
CA GLN A 682 39.56 -11.46 -48.86
C GLN A 682 40.95 -11.66 -48.24
N HIS A 683 41.15 -12.79 -47.55
CA HIS A 683 42.12 -13.84 -47.92
C HIS A 683 41.99 -15.07 -47.02
#